data_AF-A0A970NJW6-F1
#
_entry.id   AF-A0A970NJW6-F1
#
_cell.length_a   1.000
_cell.length_b   1.000
_cell.length_c   1.000
_cell.angle_alpha   90.00
_cell.angle_beta   90.00
_cell.angle_gamma   90.00
#
_symmetry.space_group_name_H-M   'P 1'
#
loop_
_entity.id
_entity.type
_entity.pdbx_description
1 polymer ?
#
loop_
_entity_poly.entity_id
_entity_poly.type
_entity_poly.pdbx_seq_one_letter_code
_entity_poly.pdbx_strand_id
1 'polypeptide(L)'
;MTGLYAGLLALRLLGVGQGGVEGLHCIVPPEEAQSPGVVAALALAEHWGAVSLLPASGNLAIPPEANALWWHSESASVPHSMEDAGVLDALRSWLEEGGGLLLSGTALAYVADLGLEPSRPRVGAAGQDEFVAMLDPSPAPDHPVFAGFGNDPIPLASAGHPAFADFHPARCTGGRVLGDAPDGAGEQPLAEYSYGRGRVVVLGWRLPYFGLAENAYAGNLHQLTRSICEYPASGQWVGDIPDARVRTLLAELDAVDPHAVRLALDDMDGLGSQGSALREAARDALTRLDSTRGRLESGDGDPAEARELLATIRASLLANPLIDFSDLLVVIRSDAMLGLPQNWESNSSIPRTGYDNYIASLSPVSPDGQWRTVFAPANGEFVGDVDLDFDAGRILFSMPPEGGPWRIMEMALDGSAARVMPLIDEPDVDNYDACWLPGGDVLFTSTAPFVGVPCVTGASHVSNLYRWSQVTGAIRRLTFEQDHDWCPTVMPDGRVLYLRWEYSDIPHFASRILFTMAPDGTNQMAYYGTNSYWPNALFYARPVPGSTTRFVAVVGGHHDYPRMGELALFDVALGQREAEGVLQRIPGRGSRVEPIILDGLTQASWPKFLHPYPLSDKYFLVSCQPSPGAPWGLYLADVFDNLTPIQELPGYAILEPIPVRPSDPPPTIEPRVDPAATEGLVYITDIYQGDGLAGVPRGAVKALRLLTYHFAYHGMGGQVNRVGLDGPWDVKRILGTVPVHEDGSAYFRVPANTPISIQPLDERGQALQLMRSWLTAMPGEKLSCVGCHEPNRLTPAADAGAAVMGPPAQIEPWYGPVRGFSFEREVQPVLDAHCIACHDGTSAQPDLREGEPVYVPSNDGAYMYGGAFPPSYVELWKYVRGHTIESDLHLLMPGEFAADTTRLVRLLDAGHHGVALDAESWDRLITWIDLNTPAHGTWHEIVGWEKVEHQRDRRRELLQLYAAIDEDPEAVYPAAQVRRPSSLPLAEEPAPAALDGWPFDGLQAASMQGLTAESRRAVRLGDGSELALRRIPAGRYVNGRGQVVEVSKPFWMGETEVTNRQYRCFDPRHDSRLETGDFLQFSIEERGYPVNLDDQPVVRVSWERAAAFCERLASELGLEVRLPTAEEWEWACRAGSSEHFWWGGPDQDFSAFGNLADARLHAVDTFAPWALPSGAIGPWRPAAEFDDGHRVSAPVGTYGANPWGLYDMHGNAAEWTGTRVGERAVVRGGSWYDPPRFAGSTAASAYPIYRGVFDVGFRIVIAD
;
A
#
# COMPACT_ATOMS: atom_id res chain seq x y z
N MET A 1 -56.51 -2.36 -38.87
CA MET A 1 -57.21 -1.29 -39.62
C MET A 1 -57.17 -0.04 -38.76
N THR A 2 -56.09 0.76 -38.87
CA THR A 2 -55.88 1.85 -39.85
C THR A 2 -56.53 3.16 -39.42
N GLY A 3 -55.67 4.14 -39.12
CA GLY A 3 -55.98 5.56 -39.17
C GLY A 3 -55.82 6.29 -37.84
N LEU A 4 -54.63 6.83 -37.56
CA LEU A 4 -54.36 8.26 -37.33
C LEU A 4 -52.99 8.48 -36.66
N TYR A 5 -51.93 8.25 -37.45
CA TYR A 5 -50.73 9.07 -37.42
C TYR A 5 -51.11 10.42 -38.05
N ALA A 6 -51.30 11.49 -37.26
CA ALA A 6 -51.25 12.93 -37.68
C ALA A 6 -51.79 13.95 -36.64
N GLY A 7 -51.91 13.63 -35.34
CA GLY A 7 -52.48 14.57 -34.34
C GLY A 7 -51.53 15.12 -33.28
N LEU A 8 -50.38 14.49 -33.05
CA LEU A 8 -49.47 14.83 -31.93
C LEU A 8 -48.32 15.79 -32.29
N LEU A 9 -48.33 16.34 -33.52
CA LEU A 9 -47.31 17.30 -33.98
C LEU A 9 -47.77 18.78 -33.92
N ALA A 10 -48.95 19.08 -33.34
CA ALA A 10 -49.55 20.41 -33.37
C ALA A 10 -49.64 21.14 -32.00
N LEU A 11 -49.02 20.62 -30.94
CA LEU A 11 -48.89 21.33 -29.65
C LEU A 11 -47.44 21.64 -29.23
N ARG A 12 -46.45 21.33 -30.08
CA ARG A 12 -45.05 21.77 -29.91
C ARG A 12 -44.74 23.15 -30.52
N LEU A 13 -45.74 23.87 -31.04
CA LEU A 13 -45.55 25.14 -31.77
C LEU A 13 -46.25 26.35 -31.13
N LEU A 14 -46.61 26.28 -29.84
CA LEU A 14 -47.15 27.42 -29.10
C LEU A 14 -46.31 27.88 -27.89
N GLY A 15 -45.07 27.38 -27.73
CA GLY A 15 -44.09 28.06 -26.86
C GLY A 15 -44.49 28.22 -25.39
N VAL A 16 -45.31 27.32 -24.84
CA VAL A 16 -45.53 27.21 -23.38
C VAL A 16 -44.69 26.03 -22.91
N GLY A 17 -43.50 26.32 -22.40
CA GLY A 17 -42.53 25.33 -21.93
C GLY A 17 -42.97 24.63 -20.64
N GLN A 18 -42.47 23.42 -20.43
CA GLN A 18 -42.59 22.62 -19.20
C GLN A 18 -41.78 23.22 -18.01
N GLY A 19 -41.84 24.53 -17.77
CA GLY A 19 -41.03 25.22 -16.75
C GLY A 19 -41.90 26.00 -15.77
N GLY A 20 -42.39 25.34 -14.72
CA GLY A 20 -43.39 25.91 -13.81
C GLY A 20 -42.91 26.34 -12.42
N VAL A 21 -41.76 25.87 -11.93
CA VAL A 21 -41.41 25.95 -10.49
C VAL A 21 -39.98 26.43 -10.22
N GLU A 22 -39.12 26.54 -11.23
CA GLU A 22 -37.72 26.90 -11.04
C GLU A 22 -37.56 28.39 -10.68
N GLY A 23 -36.97 28.67 -9.50
CA GLY A 23 -36.70 30.03 -9.02
C GLY A 23 -37.06 30.27 -7.55
N LEU A 24 -36.95 31.54 -7.14
CA LEU A 24 -37.30 32.03 -5.80
C LEU A 24 -38.71 32.63 -5.79
N HIS A 25 -39.56 32.13 -4.87
CA HIS A 25 -40.99 32.42 -4.78
C HIS A 25 -41.37 32.96 -3.39
N CYS A 26 -42.45 33.72 -3.33
CA CYS A 26 -43.03 34.24 -2.08
C CYS A 26 -44.18 33.34 -1.59
N ILE A 27 -44.20 33.01 -0.29
CA ILE A 27 -45.29 32.28 0.38
C ILE A 27 -46.06 33.26 1.29
N VAL A 28 -47.38 33.33 1.10
CA VAL A 28 -48.29 34.20 1.86
C VAL A 28 -49.34 33.32 2.57
N PRO A 29 -49.68 33.57 3.84
CA PRO A 29 -50.67 32.78 4.57
C PRO A 29 -52.11 32.96 4.02
N PRO A 30 -53.00 31.97 4.23
CA PRO A 30 -54.35 31.97 3.64
C PRO A 30 -55.30 33.08 4.13
N GLU A 31 -55.03 33.71 5.28
CA GLU A 31 -56.01 34.53 6.00
C GLU A 31 -56.05 36.03 5.61
N GLU A 32 -55.09 36.52 4.81
CA GLU A 32 -55.10 37.92 4.31
C GLU A 32 -55.71 38.09 2.90
N ALA A 33 -56.22 37.02 2.30
CA ALA A 33 -56.82 37.03 0.97
C ALA A 33 -58.28 37.56 0.97
N GLN A 34 -58.52 38.78 1.45
CA GLN A 34 -59.84 39.44 1.34
C GLN A 34 -59.94 40.32 0.09
N SER A 35 -59.99 39.70 -1.08
CA SER A 35 -60.62 40.27 -2.28
C SER A 35 -61.27 39.16 -3.12
N PRO A 36 -62.41 39.36 -3.81
CA PRO A 36 -63.15 38.30 -4.51
C PRO A 36 -62.45 37.71 -5.76
N GLY A 37 -61.12 37.73 -5.81
CA GLY A 37 -60.30 37.14 -6.87
C GLY A 37 -59.27 36.12 -6.41
N VAL A 38 -59.12 35.83 -5.10
CA VAL A 38 -58.09 34.91 -4.61
C VAL A 38 -58.60 34.14 -3.40
N VAL A 39 -59.20 32.97 -3.60
CA VAL A 39 -59.26 31.91 -2.57
C VAL A 39 -59.31 30.54 -3.28
N ALA A 40 -58.14 29.94 -3.45
CA ALA A 40 -57.90 28.49 -3.42
C ALA A 40 -56.42 28.24 -3.71
N ALA A 41 -55.59 28.26 -2.66
CA ALA A 41 -54.24 27.70 -2.66
C ALA A 41 -54.27 26.15 -2.76
N LEU A 42 -55.15 25.62 -3.62
CA LEU A 42 -55.46 24.20 -3.84
C LEU A 42 -55.77 23.92 -5.32
N ALA A 43 -55.00 24.56 -6.21
CA ALA A 43 -54.88 24.20 -7.63
C ALA A 43 -53.38 24.12 -8.01
N LEU A 44 -52.62 23.40 -7.18
CA LEU A 44 -51.20 23.63 -6.87
C LEU A 44 -50.17 23.19 -7.93
N ALA A 45 -50.54 22.98 -9.20
CA ALA A 45 -49.55 22.70 -10.26
C ALA A 45 -49.86 23.29 -11.65
N GLU A 46 -51.10 23.72 -11.94
CA GLU A 46 -51.43 24.17 -13.30
C GLU A 46 -51.42 25.70 -13.50
N HIS A 47 -51.45 26.53 -12.46
CA HIS A 47 -51.47 28.00 -12.57
C HIS A 47 -50.60 28.68 -11.50
N TRP A 48 -49.29 28.40 -11.48
CA TRP A 48 -48.36 29.24 -10.72
C TRP A 48 -48.13 30.53 -11.50
N GLY A 49 -48.83 31.60 -11.11
CA GLY A 49 -48.45 32.96 -11.48
C GLY A 49 -47.21 33.37 -10.71
N ALA A 50 -46.05 32.85 -11.12
CA ALA A 50 -44.76 33.20 -10.54
C ALA A 50 -44.47 34.69 -10.77
N VAL A 51 -44.28 35.45 -9.70
CA VAL A 51 -43.49 36.67 -9.76
C VAL A 51 -42.08 36.25 -9.37
N SER A 52 -41.23 36.00 -10.36
CA SER A 52 -39.80 35.81 -10.10
C SER A 52 -39.29 37.08 -9.40
N LEU A 53 -38.80 36.93 -8.17
CA LEU A 53 -38.24 38.04 -7.38
C LEU A 53 -36.80 38.41 -7.82
N LEU A 54 -36.26 37.76 -8.85
CA LEU A 54 -34.93 38.01 -9.40
C LEU A 54 -35.01 39.06 -10.55
N PRO A 55 -34.73 40.35 -10.32
CA PRO A 55 -34.49 41.28 -11.42
C PRO A 55 -33.12 41.00 -12.05
N ALA A 56 -32.94 41.35 -13.33
CA ALA A 56 -31.66 41.28 -14.05
C ALA A 56 -30.53 42.16 -13.46
N SER A 57 -30.73 42.78 -12.29
CA SER A 57 -29.87 43.78 -11.66
C SER A 57 -29.30 43.37 -10.29
N GLY A 58 -29.36 42.09 -9.90
CA GLY A 58 -28.62 41.54 -8.74
C GLY A 58 -29.17 41.83 -7.33
N ASN A 59 -30.19 42.70 -7.18
CA ASN A 59 -30.78 43.02 -5.87
C ASN A 59 -32.15 42.35 -5.67
N LEU A 60 -32.28 41.52 -4.63
CA LEU A 60 -33.54 40.88 -4.23
C LEU A 60 -34.44 41.87 -3.47
N ALA A 61 -35.67 42.07 -3.96
CA ALA A 61 -36.68 42.87 -3.26
C ALA A 61 -37.76 41.94 -2.66
N ILE A 62 -37.65 41.66 -1.36
CA ILE A 62 -38.61 40.81 -0.64
C ILE A 62 -39.88 41.63 -0.34
N PRO A 63 -41.08 41.18 -0.76
CA PRO A 63 -42.32 41.90 -0.47
C PRO A 63 -42.57 42.01 1.05
N PRO A 64 -43.04 43.17 1.56
CA PRO A 64 -43.34 43.35 2.99
C PRO A 64 -44.37 42.35 3.55
N GLU A 65 -45.24 41.82 2.70
CA GLU A 65 -46.29 40.84 3.01
C GLU A 65 -45.83 39.37 2.93
N ALA A 66 -44.58 39.11 2.59
CA ALA A 66 -44.04 37.76 2.57
C ALA A 66 -43.91 37.23 4.01
N ASN A 67 -44.38 36.01 4.31
CA ASN A 67 -44.09 35.37 5.60
C ASN A 67 -42.99 34.32 5.48
N ALA A 68 -42.89 33.69 4.31
CA ALA A 68 -41.78 32.82 3.97
C ALA A 68 -41.43 32.91 2.49
N LEU A 69 -40.22 32.50 2.15
CA LEU A 69 -39.74 32.37 0.78
C LEU A 69 -39.53 30.90 0.44
N TRP A 70 -39.73 30.51 -0.81
CA TRP A 70 -39.43 29.18 -1.30
C TRP A 70 -38.53 29.25 -2.52
N TRP A 71 -37.33 28.69 -2.40
CA TRP A 71 -36.45 28.43 -3.52
C TRP A 71 -36.57 26.98 -3.97
N HIS A 72 -36.86 26.77 -5.25
CA HIS A 72 -36.78 25.46 -5.87
C HIS A 72 -35.87 25.45 -7.11
N SER A 73 -35.05 24.40 -7.28
CA SER A 73 -34.33 24.15 -8.52
C SER A 73 -34.33 22.66 -8.87
N GLU A 74 -34.54 22.37 -10.14
CA GLU A 74 -34.48 21.04 -10.75
C GLU A 74 -33.21 20.88 -11.62
N SER A 75 -32.33 21.88 -11.65
CA SER A 75 -31.13 21.87 -12.48
C SER A 75 -30.04 20.99 -11.88
N ALA A 76 -29.35 20.22 -12.73
CA ALA A 76 -28.17 19.42 -12.36
C ALA A 76 -26.93 20.27 -12.02
N SER A 77 -27.01 21.59 -12.16
CA SER A 77 -26.02 22.57 -11.72
C SER A 77 -26.70 23.63 -10.87
N VAL A 78 -26.09 24.02 -9.75
CA VAL A 78 -26.60 25.11 -8.91
C VAL A 78 -26.65 26.40 -9.75
N PRO A 79 -27.81 27.08 -9.91
CA PRO A 79 -27.92 28.25 -10.78
C PRO A 79 -27.04 29.43 -10.31
N HIS A 80 -26.19 30.00 -11.19
CA HIS A 80 -25.30 31.13 -10.85
C HIS A 80 -25.98 32.40 -10.30
N SER A 81 -27.31 32.54 -10.44
CA SER A 81 -28.02 33.77 -10.08
C SER A 81 -28.08 34.08 -8.58
N MET A 82 -27.60 33.20 -7.70
CA MET A 82 -27.45 33.48 -6.27
C MET A 82 -26.01 33.49 -5.73
N GLU A 83 -25.01 33.40 -6.60
CA GLU A 83 -23.62 33.76 -6.22
C GLU A 83 -23.45 35.29 -6.13
N ASP A 84 -24.49 36.06 -6.50
CA ASP A 84 -24.54 37.50 -6.26
C ASP A 84 -24.73 37.76 -4.75
N ALA A 85 -23.69 38.32 -4.12
CA ALA A 85 -23.66 38.68 -2.71
C ALA A 85 -24.90 39.49 -2.28
N GLY A 86 -25.47 40.32 -3.16
CA GLY A 86 -26.66 41.12 -2.87
C GLY A 86 -27.92 40.31 -2.57
N VAL A 87 -28.09 39.13 -3.19
CA VAL A 87 -29.26 38.26 -2.95
C VAL A 87 -29.12 37.50 -1.64
N LEU A 88 -27.92 36.94 -1.37
CA LEU A 88 -27.64 36.24 -0.12
C LEU A 88 -27.75 37.17 1.08
N ASP A 89 -27.24 38.41 0.99
CA ASP A 89 -27.35 39.38 2.08
C ASP A 89 -28.79 39.77 2.38
N ALA A 90 -29.63 39.91 1.35
CA ALA A 90 -31.06 40.16 1.54
C ALA A 90 -31.76 38.99 2.24
N LEU A 91 -31.45 37.74 1.87
CA LEU A 91 -31.99 36.55 2.55
C LEU A 91 -31.49 36.44 3.99
N ARG A 92 -30.22 36.72 4.26
CA ARG A 92 -29.67 36.74 5.63
C ARG A 92 -30.38 37.79 6.49
N SER A 93 -30.54 39.01 5.98
CA SER A 93 -31.28 40.08 6.68
C SER A 93 -32.74 39.68 6.95
N TRP A 94 -33.39 39.05 5.98
CA TRP A 94 -34.76 38.54 6.13
C TRP A 94 -34.88 37.49 7.25
N LEU A 95 -33.96 36.53 7.27
CA LEU A 95 -33.92 35.50 8.30
C LEU A 95 -33.62 36.10 9.69
N GLU A 96 -32.73 37.11 9.79
CA GLU A 96 -32.45 37.82 11.05
C GLU A 96 -33.69 38.51 11.63
N GLU A 97 -34.58 39.00 10.76
CA GLU A 97 -35.82 39.66 11.15
C GLU A 97 -36.95 38.69 11.55
N GLY A 98 -36.77 37.38 11.33
CA GLY A 98 -37.73 36.35 11.70
C GLY A 98 -38.40 35.63 10.53
N GLY A 99 -37.93 35.87 9.30
CA GLY A 99 -38.48 35.27 8.10
C GLY A 99 -38.31 33.74 8.02
N GLY A 100 -39.21 33.08 7.28
CA GLY A 100 -39.05 31.68 6.90
C GLY A 100 -38.42 31.51 5.50
N LEU A 101 -37.61 30.48 5.31
CA LEU A 101 -37.07 30.09 3.99
C LEU A 101 -37.19 28.58 3.79
N LEU A 102 -37.69 28.16 2.62
CA LEU A 102 -37.69 26.79 2.15
C LEU A 102 -36.70 26.65 0.99
N LEU A 103 -35.77 25.70 1.09
CA LEU A 103 -34.90 25.29 -0.02
C LEU A 103 -35.29 23.88 -0.47
N SER A 104 -35.58 23.66 -1.74
CA SER A 104 -35.88 22.31 -2.24
C SER A 104 -35.27 21.96 -3.60
N GLY A 105 -35.10 20.65 -3.84
CA GLY A 105 -34.34 20.16 -4.99
C GLY A 105 -32.86 20.49 -4.85
N THR A 106 -32.19 20.92 -5.92
CA THR A 106 -30.77 21.30 -5.87
C THR A 106 -30.52 22.63 -5.16
N ALA A 107 -31.57 23.40 -4.87
CA ALA A 107 -31.46 24.61 -4.05
C ALA A 107 -31.06 24.32 -2.59
N LEU A 108 -31.17 23.06 -2.13
CA LEU A 108 -30.62 22.65 -0.84
C LEU A 108 -29.12 22.97 -0.74
N ALA A 109 -28.37 23.01 -1.85
CA ALA A 109 -26.96 23.34 -1.85
C ALA A 109 -26.63 24.69 -1.19
N TYR A 110 -27.57 25.64 -1.20
CA TYR A 110 -27.41 26.99 -0.64
C TYR A 110 -27.34 27.06 0.89
N VAL A 111 -27.54 25.94 1.60
CA VAL A 111 -27.29 25.91 3.05
C VAL A 111 -25.85 26.27 3.39
N ALA A 112 -24.90 25.91 2.55
CA ALA A 112 -23.50 26.31 2.73
C ALA A 112 -23.30 27.81 2.49
N ASP A 113 -23.92 28.35 1.43
CA ASP A 113 -23.81 29.77 1.07
C ASP A 113 -24.50 30.68 2.11
N LEU A 114 -25.54 30.20 2.79
CA LEU A 114 -26.19 30.87 3.92
C LEU A 114 -25.40 30.71 5.24
N GLY A 115 -24.32 29.93 5.27
CA GLY A 115 -23.53 29.65 6.47
C GLY A 115 -24.26 28.75 7.48
N LEU A 116 -25.19 27.93 7.01
CA LEU A 116 -25.95 26.98 7.82
C LEU A 116 -25.26 25.62 7.93
N GLU A 117 -24.48 25.24 6.91
CA GLU A 117 -23.63 24.04 6.88
C GLU A 117 -22.22 24.43 6.43
N PRO A 118 -21.17 23.70 6.86
CA PRO A 118 -19.78 24.05 6.57
C PRO A 118 -19.36 23.77 5.12
N SER A 119 -20.10 22.91 4.40
CA SER A 119 -19.79 22.50 3.03
C SER A 119 -21.06 22.33 2.21
N ARG A 120 -20.96 22.53 0.89
CA ARG A 120 -22.10 22.31 -0.01
C ARG A 120 -22.52 20.83 0.02
N PRO A 121 -23.81 20.54 0.24
CA PRO A 121 -24.37 19.20 0.08
C PRO A 121 -24.11 18.62 -1.31
N ARG A 122 -24.04 17.29 -1.42
CA ARG A 122 -23.81 16.57 -2.66
C ARG A 122 -24.90 16.93 -3.67
N VAL A 123 -24.54 17.21 -4.93
CA VAL A 123 -25.47 17.47 -6.03
C VAL A 123 -25.24 16.44 -7.15
N GLY A 124 -26.31 15.85 -7.68
CA GLY A 124 -26.24 14.86 -8.75
C GLY A 124 -27.22 15.12 -9.90
N ALA A 125 -26.89 14.57 -11.08
CA ALA A 125 -27.67 14.72 -12.31
C ALA A 125 -28.94 13.85 -12.35
N ALA A 126 -29.73 13.99 -13.42
CA ALA A 126 -30.94 13.21 -13.64
C ALA A 126 -30.69 11.70 -13.61
N GLY A 127 -31.58 10.95 -12.98
CA GLY A 127 -31.47 9.51 -12.82
C GLY A 127 -32.83 8.81 -12.76
N GLN A 128 -32.80 7.48 -12.83
CA GLN A 128 -33.94 6.62 -12.53
C GLN A 128 -33.53 5.70 -11.38
N ASP A 129 -34.19 5.85 -10.23
CA ASP A 129 -34.01 4.92 -9.12
C ASP A 129 -34.81 3.64 -9.39
N GLU A 130 -34.21 2.48 -9.10
CA GLU A 130 -34.89 1.18 -9.13
C GLU A 130 -35.86 0.98 -7.95
N PHE A 131 -35.86 1.92 -6.97
CA PHE A 131 -36.60 1.82 -5.71
C PHE A 131 -37.54 3.02 -5.49
N VAL A 132 -38.57 2.82 -4.65
CA VAL A 132 -39.50 3.88 -4.23
C VAL A 132 -38.81 4.79 -3.22
N ALA A 133 -38.70 6.09 -3.51
CA ALA A 133 -38.16 7.06 -2.55
C ALA A 133 -39.15 7.24 -1.39
N MET A 134 -38.76 6.84 -0.18
CA MET A 134 -39.58 6.93 1.04
C MET A 134 -38.93 7.79 2.13
N LEU A 135 -39.62 8.81 2.62
CA LEU A 135 -39.15 9.66 3.71
C LEU A 135 -39.59 9.08 5.06
N ASP A 136 -38.66 8.74 5.93
CA ASP A 136 -38.96 8.32 7.30
C ASP A 136 -39.07 9.53 8.24
N PRO A 137 -40.26 9.81 8.82
CA PRO A 137 -40.45 10.91 9.77
C PRO A 137 -39.96 10.60 11.19
N SER A 138 -39.42 9.40 11.45
CA SER A 138 -39.00 8.95 12.79
C SER A 138 -38.04 9.87 13.57
N PRO A 139 -37.17 10.71 12.94
CA PRO A 139 -36.36 11.68 13.68
C PRO A 139 -37.18 12.77 14.38
N ALA A 140 -38.33 13.16 13.81
CA ALA A 140 -39.18 14.22 14.36
C ALA A 140 -40.68 13.98 14.01
N PRO A 141 -41.30 12.90 14.48
CA PRO A 141 -42.61 12.44 14.00
C PRO A 141 -43.75 13.42 14.31
N ASP A 142 -43.63 14.18 15.42
CA ASP A 142 -44.62 15.17 15.85
C ASP A 142 -44.40 16.57 15.23
N HIS A 143 -43.44 16.72 14.32
CA HIS A 143 -43.11 18.01 13.72
C HIS A 143 -44.23 18.50 12.78
N PRO A 144 -44.58 19.80 12.75
CA PRO A 144 -45.68 20.32 11.91
C PRO A 144 -45.54 20.02 10.40
N VAL A 145 -44.32 19.81 9.91
CA VAL A 145 -44.07 19.44 8.51
C VAL A 145 -44.66 18.07 8.13
N PHE A 146 -44.91 17.20 9.11
CA PHE A 146 -45.55 15.89 8.91
C PHE A 146 -47.05 15.91 9.22
N ALA A 147 -47.66 17.08 9.39
CA ALA A 147 -49.09 17.20 9.65
C ALA A 147 -49.92 16.47 8.58
N GLY A 148 -50.71 15.48 9.04
CA GLY A 148 -51.55 14.64 8.18
C GLY A 148 -50.89 13.35 7.68
N PHE A 149 -49.64 13.08 8.05
CA PHE A 149 -48.98 11.79 7.89
C PHE A 149 -48.95 11.01 9.22
N GLY A 150 -48.78 9.69 9.13
CA GLY A 150 -48.48 8.83 10.28
C GLY A 150 -46.98 8.72 10.52
N ASN A 151 -46.58 7.83 11.42
CA ASN A 151 -45.17 7.57 11.73
C ASN A 151 -44.50 6.55 10.80
N ASP A 152 -45.23 6.03 9.80
CA ASP A 152 -44.70 5.11 8.82
C ASP A 152 -43.93 5.88 7.72
N PRO A 153 -42.89 5.29 7.10
CA PRO A 153 -42.20 5.89 5.97
C PRO A 153 -43.15 6.33 4.85
N ILE A 154 -43.00 7.58 4.41
CA ILE A 154 -43.89 8.25 3.46
C ILE A 154 -43.32 8.07 2.05
N PRO A 155 -43.95 7.31 1.15
CA PRO A 155 -43.47 7.20 -0.22
C PRO A 155 -43.74 8.51 -0.97
N LEU A 156 -42.71 9.05 -1.61
CA LEU A 156 -42.71 10.35 -2.31
C LEU A 156 -42.51 10.19 -3.84
N ALA A 157 -41.79 9.17 -4.29
CA ALA A 157 -41.46 8.96 -5.71
C ALA A 157 -41.45 7.48 -6.10
N SER A 158 -41.92 7.17 -7.31
CA SER A 158 -41.90 5.81 -7.89
C SER A 158 -41.18 5.68 -9.24
N ALA A 159 -40.74 6.81 -9.83
CA ALA A 159 -39.97 6.85 -11.08
C ALA A 159 -39.34 8.23 -11.30
N GLY A 160 -38.03 8.25 -11.60
CA GLY A 160 -37.28 9.36 -12.22
C GLY A 160 -37.12 10.66 -11.42
N HIS A 161 -35.93 11.26 -11.44
CA HIS A 161 -35.66 12.60 -10.89
C HIS A 161 -34.81 13.45 -11.86
N PRO A 162 -35.03 14.78 -11.96
CA PRO A 162 -34.26 15.67 -12.84
C PRO A 162 -32.84 15.97 -12.36
N ALA A 163 -32.68 16.07 -11.03
CA ALA A 163 -31.44 16.29 -10.31
C ALA A 163 -31.73 16.06 -8.82
N PHE A 164 -30.70 15.90 -7.99
CA PHE A 164 -30.89 15.79 -6.54
C PHE A 164 -29.80 16.53 -5.79
N ALA A 165 -30.10 16.91 -4.54
CA ALA A 165 -29.10 17.30 -3.58
C ALA A 165 -29.40 16.68 -2.20
N ASP A 166 -28.38 16.19 -1.50
CA ASP A 166 -28.54 15.57 -0.19
C ASP A 166 -27.26 15.70 0.66
N PHE A 167 -27.37 15.37 1.95
CA PHE A 167 -26.24 15.42 2.88
C PHE A 167 -25.37 14.16 2.87
N HIS A 168 -25.45 13.26 1.87
CA HIS A 168 -24.59 12.07 1.86
C HIS A 168 -23.24 12.36 1.16
N PRO A 169 -22.08 12.01 1.75
CA PRO A 169 -21.85 11.32 3.03
C PRO A 169 -21.70 12.22 4.26
N ALA A 170 -21.68 13.55 4.10
CA ALA A 170 -21.32 14.50 5.16
C ALA A 170 -22.27 14.55 6.37
N ARG A 171 -23.50 14.01 6.26
CA ARG A 171 -24.65 14.18 7.16
C ARG A 171 -25.00 15.67 7.41
N CYS A 172 -26.20 15.94 7.89
CA CYS A 172 -26.64 17.27 8.30
C CYS A 172 -26.05 17.56 9.70
N THR A 173 -25.34 18.68 9.84
CA THR A 173 -24.58 19.00 11.07
C THR A 173 -25.01 20.32 11.72
N GLY A 174 -25.38 21.31 10.91
CA GLY A 174 -25.87 22.60 11.35
C GLY A 174 -27.38 22.65 11.59
N GLY A 175 -28.12 21.64 11.13
CA GLY A 175 -29.58 21.56 11.26
C GLY A 175 -30.07 20.54 12.29
N ARG A 176 -31.36 20.55 12.57
CA ARG A 176 -32.11 19.44 13.17
C ARG A 176 -32.65 18.59 12.03
N VAL A 177 -32.25 17.33 11.96
CA VAL A 177 -32.80 16.37 11.01
C VAL A 177 -34.26 16.12 11.36
N LEU A 178 -35.14 16.27 10.38
CA LEU A 178 -36.57 16.03 10.51
C LEU A 178 -36.99 14.72 9.86
N GLY A 179 -36.30 14.26 8.82
CA GLY A 179 -36.57 12.97 8.19
C GLY A 179 -35.37 12.35 7.47
N ASP A 180 -35.31 11.02 7.52
CA ASP A 180 -34.21 10.18 7.02
C ASP A 180 -34.66 9.25 5.87
N ALA A 181 -33.68 8.66 5.17
CA ALA A 181 -33.92 7.52 4.29
C ALA A 181 -34.00 6.19 5.11
N PRO A 182 -35.03 5.34 4.91
CA PRO A 182 -35.33 4.20 5.78
C PRO A 182 -34.40 2.98 5.67
N ASP A 183 -33.45 2.95 4.75
CA ASP A 183 -32.60 1.79 4.43
C ASP A 183 -31.17 1.87 4.99
N GLY A 184 -30.84 2.90 5.78
CA GLY A 184 -29.51 3.06 6.37
C GLY A 184 -28.46 3.61 5.41
N ALA A 185 -28.84 4.10 4.22
CA ALA A 185 -27.94 4.74 3.26
C ALA A 185 -27.30 6.06 3.77
N GLY A 186 -27.73 6.58 4.93
CA GLY A 186 -27.17 7.79 5.54
C GLY A 186 -27.56 9.09 4.84
N GLU A 187 -28.55 9.04 3.93
CA GLU A 187 -29.15 10.21 3.28
C GLU A 187 -30.17 10.87 4.24
N GLN A 188 -30.07 12.20 4.43
CA GLN A 188 -30.89 12.98 5.38
C GLN A 188 -31.69 14.07 4.66
N PRO A 189 -32.73 13.71 3.88
CA PRO A 189 -33.31 14.60 2.90
C PRO A 189 -34.10 15.79 3.46
N LEU A 190 -34.49 15.76 4.74
CA LEU A 190 -35.29 16.82 5.37
C LEU A 190 -34.63 17.31 6.67
N ALA A 191 -34.30 18.60 6.73
CA ALA A 191 -33.71 19.23 7.91
C ALA A 191 -34.20 20.67 8.13
N GLU A 192 -34.01 21.17 9.34
CA GLU A 192 -34.40 22.52 9.75
C GLU A 192 -33.27 23.24 10.50
N TYR A 193 -33.10 24.53 10.23
CA TYR A 193 -32.04 25.38 10.79
C TYR A 193 -32.62 26.63 11.43
N SER A 194 -31.94 27.12 12.47
CA SER A 194 -32.11 28.48 13.00
C SER A 194 -31.14 29.44 12.34
N TYR A 195 -31.64 30.62 11.97
CA TYR A 195 -30.80 31.75 11.56
C TYR A 195 -31.33 33.04 12.18
N GLY A 196 -30.66 33.59 13.18
CA GLY A 196 -31.18 34.72 13.94
C GLY A 196 -32.54 34.41 14.57
N ARG A 197 -33.59 35.13 14.17
CA ARG A 197 -34.97 34.88 14.64
C ARG A 197 -35.81 34.01 13.68
N GLY A 198 -35.28 33.69 12.51
CA GLY A 198 -35.94 32.96 11.45
C GLY A 198 -35.62 31.46 11.42
N ARG A 199 -36.22 30.76 10.45
CA ARG A 199 -36.00 29.34 10.19
C ARG A 199 -35.77 29.07 8.72
N VAL A 200 -34.85 28.14 8.45
CA VAL A 200 -34.66 27.57 7.11
C VAL A 200 -35.03 26.09 7.16
N VAL A 201 -35.94 25.66 6.28
CA VAL A 201 -36.29 24.25 6.10
C VAL A 201 -35.77 23.81 4.75
N VAL A 202 -35.18 22.62 4.69
CA VAL A 202 -34.65 22.08 3.44
C VAL A 202 -35.30 20.74 3.14
N LEU A 203 -35.63 20.54 1.86
CA LEU A 203 -36.08 19.26 1.31
C LEU A 203 -35.30 18.97 0.03
N GLY A 204 -34.15 18.30 0.18
CA GLY A 204 -33.33 17.87 -0.94
C GLY A 204 -33.25 16.36 -0.97
N TRP A 205 -33.60 15.79 -2.12
CA TRP A 205 -33.48 14.36 -2.38
C TRP A 205 -33.70 14.09 -3.88
N ARG A 206 -33.78 12.82 -4.26
CA ARG A 206 -34.19 12.34 -5.59
C ARG A 206 -35.69 12.54 -5.82
N LEU A 207 -36.16 13.78 -5.69
CA LEU A 207 -37.56 14.13 -5.86
C LEU A 207 -37.96 14.05 -7.35
N PRO A 208 -39.14 13.53 -7.67
CA PRO A 208 -39.64 13.49 -9.04
C PRO A 208 -40.09 14.88 -9.47
N TYR A 209 -40.21 15.11 -10.78
CA TYR A 209 -40.82 16.35 -11.28
C TYR A 209 -42.19 16.56 -10.61
N PHE A 210 -42.43 17.75 -10.05
CA PHE A 210 -43.72 18.10 -9.44
C PHE A 210 -44.92 17.94 -10.41
N GLY A 211 -44.66 17.87 -11.72
CA GLY A 211 -45.64 17.62 -12.77
C GLY A 211 -45.62 16.22 -13.42
N LEU A 212 -44.87 15.24 -12.89
CA LEU A 212 -44.80 13.90 -13.49
C LEU A 212 -46.11 13.13 -13.28
N ALA A 213 -46.92 13.02 -14.34
CA ALA A 213 -48.22 12.33 -14.28
C ALA A 213 -48.12 10.84 -13.90
N GLU A 214 -46.94 10.24 -14.02
CA GLU A 214 -46.68 8.81 -13.75
C GLU A 214 -46.26 8.53 -12.29
N ASN A 215 -46.05 9.55 -11.45
CA ASN A 215 -45.71 9.32 -10.04
C ASN A 215 -46.94 8.85 -9.24
N ALA A 216 -46.95 7.57 -8.86
CA ALA A 216 -48.03 6.96 -8.07
C ALA A 216 -48.24 7.59 -6.69
N TYR A 217 -47.26 8.36 -6.18
CA TYR A 217 -47.27 8.96 -4.84
C TYR A 217 -47.35 10.49 -4.84
N ALA A 218 -47.73 11.13 -5.96
CA ALA A 218 -47.81 12.59 -6.08
C ALA A 218 -48.66 13.27 -4.98
N GLY A 219 -49.70 12.60 -4.48
CA GLY A 219 -50.53 13.10 -3.37
C GLY A 219 -49.74 13.31 -2.07
N ASN A 220 -48.84 12.38 -1.72
CA ASN A 220 -47.99 12.49 -0.54
C ASN A 220 -46.97 13.62 -0.71
N LEU A 221 -46.33 13.70 -1.87
CA LEU A 221 -45.37 14.77 -2.18
C LEU A 221 -46.02 16.16 -2.10
N HIS A 222 -47.23 16.32 -2.64
CA HIS A 222 -47.98 17.57 -2.56
C HIS A 222 -48.35 17.95 -1.12
N GLN A 223 -48.79 16.97 -0.33
CA GLN A 223 -49.17 17.24 1.05
C GLN A 223 -47.95 17.56 1.93
N LEU A 224 -46.84 16.85 1.77
CA LEU A 224 -45.59 17.15 2.46
C LEU A 224 -45.07 18.55 2.08
N THR A 225 -45.05 18.87 0.79
CA THR A 225 -44.63 20.20 0.31
C THR A 225 -45.50 21.31 0.88
N ARG A 226 -46.82 21.09 0.95
CA ARG A 226 -47.76 22.03 1.57
C ARG A 226 -47.41 22.27 3.04
N SER A 227 -47.26 21.21 3.83
CA SER A 227 -46.94 21.31 5.27
C SER A 227 -45.58 21.99 5.50
N ILE A 228 -44.60 21.72 4.64
CA ILE A 228 -43.28 22.35 4.65
C ILE A 228 -43.34 23.82 4.25
N CYS A 229 -44.27 24.25 3.39
CA CYS A 229 -44.46 25.68 3.08
C CYS A 229 -45.25 26.42 4.18
N GLU A 230 -46.26 25.77 4.75
CA GLU A 230 -47.10 26.36 5.80
C GLU A 230 -46.32 26.60 7.11
N TYR A 231 -45.36 25.73 7.46
CA TYR A 231 -44.58 25.87 8.69
C TYR A 231 -43.69 27.15 8.72
N PRO A 232 -42.78 27.39 7.76
CA PRO A 232 -42.06 28.66 7.58
C PRO A 232 -42.98 29.89 7.53
N ALA A 233 -44.13 29.79 6.84
CA ALA A 233 -45.06 30.92 6.71
C ALA A 233 -45.83 31.24 7.99
N SER A 234 -45.91 30.30 8.94
CA SER A 234 -46.60 30.49 10.22
C SER A 234 -45.83 31.38 11.20
N GLY A 235 -44.49 31.42 11.10
CA GLY A 235 -43.61 32.06 12.08
C GLY A 235 -43.64 31.42 13.48
N GLN A 236 -44.31 30.27 13.65
CA GLN A 236 -44.43 29.55 14.92
C GLN A 236 -43.42 28.40 14.98
N TRP A 237 -42.19 28.72 15.36
CA TRP A 237 -41.08 27.76 15.40
C TRP A 237 -41.21 26.73 16.52
N VAL A 238 -40.91 25.47 16.22
CA VAL A 238 -41.02 24.35 17.17
C VAL A 238 -39.66 23.96 17.73
N GLY A 239 -39.50 24.06 19.05
CA GLY A 239 -38.31 23.68 19.79
C GLY A 239 -37.12 24.63 19.59
N ASP A 240 -36.13 24.53 20.46
CA ASP A 240 -34.90 25.32 20.36
C ASP A 240 -33.88 24.59 19.47
N ILE A 241 -33.49 25.23 18.37
CA ILE A 241 -32.40 24.81 17.50
C ILE A 241 -31.31 25.86 17.68
N PRO A 242 -30.10 25.52 18.16
CA PRO A 242 -29.04 26.50 18.33
C PRO A 242 -28.72 27.20 17.00
N ASP A 243 -28.47 28.51 17.01
CA ASP A 243 -28.08 29.25 15.79
C ASP A 243 -26.86 28.55 15.16
N ALA A 244 -26.93 28.25 13.86
CA ALA A 244 -25.86 27.52 13.17
C ALA A 244 -24.52 28.24 13.31
N ARG A 245 -24.52 29.59 13.32
CA ARG A 245 -23.31 30.42 13.51
C ARG A 245 -22.71 30.26 14.90
N VAL A 246 -23.55 30.06 15.92
CA VAL A 246 -23.12 29.81 17.30
C VAL A 246 -22.50 28.43 17.42
N ARG A 247 -23.07 27.41 16.77
CA ARG A 247 -22.50 26.06 16.74
C ARG A 247 -21.15 26.01 16.03
N THR A 248 -21.00 26.69 14.90
CA THR A 248 -19.70 26.83 14.22
C THR A 248 -18.67 27.48 15.14
N LEU A 249 -19.03 28.57 15.82
CA LEU A 249 -18.13 29.23 16.78
C LEU A 249 -17.77 28.34 17.99
N LEU A 250 -18.72 27.54 18.50
CA LEU A 250 -18.44 26.57 19.55
C LEU A 250 -17.45 25.50 19.07
N ALA A 251 -17.62 25.00 17.85
CA ALA A 251 -16.69 24.03 17.26
C ALA A 251 -15.30 24.63 17.04
N GLU A 252 -15.20 25.88 16.58
CA GLU A 252 -13.92 26.59 16.44
C GLU A 252 -13.24 26.82 17.80
N LEU A 253 -14.01 27.16 18.84
CA LEU A 253 -13.49 27.27 20.22
C LEU A 253 -13.02 25.91 20.75
N ASP A 254 -13.76 24.84 20.47
CA ASP A 254 -13.41 23.46 20.87
C ASP A 254 -12.17 22.92 20.14
N ALA A 255 -11.89 23.41 18.93
CA ALA A 255 -10.70 23.05 18.17
C ALA A 255 -9.42 23.71 18.71
N VAL A 256 -9.52 24.75 19.54
CA VAL A 256 -8.35 25.40 20.15
C VAL A 256 -7.87 24.56 21.34
N ASP A 257 -6.67 23.98 21.24
CA ASP A 257 -5.96 23.43 22.40
C ASP A 257 -5.15 24.56 23.10
N PRO A 258 -5.55 25.01 24.32
CA PRO A 258 -4.85 26.08 25.02
C PRO A 258 -3.40 25.72 25.38
N HIS A 259 -3.08 24.44 25.54
CA HIS A 259 -1.73 23.99 25.82
C HIS A 259 -0.85 24.08 24.58
N ALA A 260 -1.34 23.58 23.44
CA ALA A 260 -0.67 23.69 22.13
C ALA A 260 -0.35 25.14 21.78
N VAL A 261 -1.32 26.05 21.92
CA VAL A 261 -1.13 27.48 21.64
C VAL A 261 -0.06 28.06 22.58
N ARG A 262 -0.11 27.79 23.89
CA ARG A 262 0.91 28.29 24.84
C ARG A 262 2.32 27.84 24.46
N LEU A 263 2.50 26.58 24.07
CA LEU A 263 3.80 26.07 23.65
C LEU A 263 4.32 26.80 22.40
N ALA A 264 3.46 27.05 21.40
CA ALA A 264 3.84 27.83 20.24
C ALA A 264 4.19 29.28 20.59
N LEU A 265 3.44 29.93 21.49
CA LEU A 265 3.74 31.29 21.96
C LEU A 265 5.09 31.34 22.69
N ASP A 266 5.37 30.37 23.57
CA ASP A 266 6.64 30.26 24.29
C ASP A 266 7.83 30.03 23.33
N ASP A 267 7.65 29.19 22.31
CA ASP A 267 8.68 28.93 21.29
C ASP A 267 8.99 30.19 20.47
N MET A 268 7.94 30.90 20.02
CA MET A 268 8.08 32.15 19.27
C MET A 268 8.75 33.28 20.07
N ASP A 269 8.58 33.32 21.40
CA ASP A 269 9.33 34.26 22.26
C ASP A 269 10.84 34.02 22.18
N GLY A 270 11.28 32.78 21.91
CA GLY A 270 12.67 32.43 21.66
C GLY A 270 13.18 32.81 20.26
N LEU A 271 12.29 32.99 19.29
CA LEU A 271 12.64 33.34 17.90
C LEU A 271 12.79 34.85 17.67
N GLY A 272 12.07 35.69 18.44
CA GLY A 272 12.20 37.15 18.35
C GLY A 272 11.12 37.95 19.07
N SER A 273 11.34 39.27 19.19
CA SER A 273 10.42 40.19 19.89
C SER A 273 9.26 40.72 19.03
N GLN A 274 9.30 40.50 17.71
CA GLN A 274 8.18 40.82 16.80
C GLN A 274 6.91 40.09 17.29
N GLY A 275 5.76 40.76 17.33
CA GLY A 275 4.50 40.16 17.76
C GLY A 275 4.31 39.96 19.28
N SER A 276 5.27 40.35 20.13
CA SER A 276 5.20 40.15 21.60
C SER A 276 3.90 40.66 22.25
N ALA A 277 3.39 41.83 21.83
CA ALA A 277 2.11 42.36 22.32
C ALA A 277 0.90 41.48 21.93
N LEU A 278 0.91 40.89 20.73
CA LEU A 278 -0.14 39.95 20.29
C LEU A 278 -0.06 38.65 21.08
N ARG A 279 1.14 38.17 21.40
CA ARG A 279 1.32 36.96 22.21
C ARG A 279 0.82 37.14 23.64
N GLU A 280 1.07 38.29 24.27
CA GLU A 280 0.48 38.62 25.58
C GLU A 280 -1.06 38.70 25.51
N ALA A 281 -1.60 39.33 24.45
CA ALA A 281 -3.05 39.37 24.24
C ALA A 281 -3.67 37.98 24.05
N ALA A 282 -2.97 37.07 23.37
CA ALA A 282 -3.40 35.69 23.21
C ALA A 282 -3.32 34.89 24.52
N ARG A 283 -2.29 35.10 25.35
CA ARG A 283 -2.23 34.50 26.69
C ARG A 283 -3.42 34.92 27.55
N ASP A 284 -3.83 36.20 27.46
CA ASP A 284 -5.05 36.68 28.11
C ASP A 284 -6.31 36.06 27.50
N ALA A 285 -6.43 36.01 26.17
CA ALA A 285 -7.53 35.36 25.46
C ALA A 285 -7.73 33.89 25.90
N LEU A 286 -6.64 33.12 26.02
CA LEU A 286 -6.67 31.74 26.49
C LEU A 286 -7.19 31.58 27.93
N THR A 287 -7.09 32.60 28.79
CA THR A 287 -7.68 32.55 30.15
C THR A 287 -9.19 32.70 30.15
N ARG A 288 -9.75 33.25 29.06
CA ARG A 288 -11.18 33.51 28.90
C ARG A 288 -11.90 32.44 28.08
N LEU A 289 -11.18 31.57 27.36
CA LEU A 289 -11.71 30.59 26.41
C LEU A 289 -12.89 29.77 26.96
N ASP A 290 -12.69 29.02 28.06
CA ASP A 290 -13.73 28.18 28.67
C ASP A 290 -14.96 28.99 29.11
N SER A 291 -14.73 30.19 29.65
CA SER A 291 -15.80 31.07 30.12
C SER A 291 -16.62 31.67 28.97
N THR A 292 -15.98 31.95 27.84
CA THR A 292 -16.64 32.44 26.63
C THR A 292 -17.41 31.32 25.95
N ARG A 293 -16.80 30.13 25.80
CA ARG A 293 -17.45 28.92 25.32
C ARG A 293 -18.71 28.58 26.14
N GLY A 294 -18.59 28.50 27.46
CA GLY A 294 -19.71 28.15 28.34
C GLY A 294 -20.86 29.16 28.31
N ARG A 295 -20.57 30.46 28.20
CA ARG A 295 -21.61 31.50 28.02
C ARG A 295 -22.26 31.42 26.64
N LEU A 296 -21.48 31.14 25.60
CA LEU A 296 -21.99 31.01 24.24
C LEU A 296 -22.91 29.78 24.10
N GLU A 297 -22.56 28.67 24.77
CA GLU A 297 -23.38 27.46 24.85
C GLU A 297 -24.68 27.67 25.65
N SER A 298 -24.67 28.48 26.72
CA SER A 298 -25.86 28.80 27.50
C SER A 298 -26.79 29.85 26.86
N GLY A 299 -26.37 30.45 25.74
CA GLY A 299 -27.10 31.56 25.09
C GLY A 299 -26.92 32.93 25.75
N ASP A 300 -26.09 33.03 26.80
CA ASP A 300 -25.78 34.29 27.51
C ASP A 300 -24.52 34.99 26.97
N GLY A 301 -23.83 34.36 26.01
CA GLY A 301 -22.59 34.83 25.41
C GLY A 301 -22.80 35.67 24.15
N ASP A 302 -21.87 36.61 23.93
CA ASP A 302 -21.82 37.40 22.70
C ASP A 302 -20.96 36.68 21.64
N PRO A 303 -21.51 36.29 20.48
CA PRO A 303 -20.74 35.70 19.38
C PRO A 303 -19.57 36.59 18.90
N ALA A 304 -19.67 37.92 19.04
CA ALA A 304 -18.59 38.83 18.69
C ALA A 304 -17.37 38.66 19.62
N GLU A 305 -17.59 38.43 20.92
CA GLU A 305 -16.52 38.15 21.89
C GLU A 305 -15.77 36.87 21.53
N ALA A 306 -16.48 35.81 21.15
CA ALA A 306 -15.88 34.55 20.70
C ALA A 306 -15.02 34.74 19.43
N ARG A 307 -15.52 35.49 18.45
CA ARG A 307 -14.78 35.81 17.22
C ARG A 307 -13.53 36.63 17.50
N GLU A 308 -13.61 37.63 18.37
CA GLU A 308 -12.45 38.46 18.75
C GLU A 308 -11.37 37.62 19.43
N LEU A 309 -11.78 36.70 20.31
CA LEU A 309 -10.88 35.77 21.00
C LEU A 309 -10.15 34.86 20.00
N LEU A 310 -10.89 34.19 19.12
CA LEU A 310 -10.34 33.32 18.08
C LEU A 310 -9.42 34.09 17.12
N ALA A 311 -9.84 35.29 16.69
CA ALA A 311 -9.03 36.15 15.84
C ALA A 311 -7.73 36.60 16.52
N THR A 312 -7.76 36.90 17.82
CA THR A 312 -6.56 37.25 18.60
C THR A 312 -5.58 36.09 18.67
N ILE A 313 -6.07 34.88 18.96
CA ILE A 313 -5.24 33.66 18.98
C ILE A 313 -4.62 33.43 17.60
N ARG A 314 -5.44 33.42 16.54
CA ARG A 314 -4.96 33.25 15.15
C ARG A 314 -3.91 34.30 14.79
N ALA A 315 -4.19 35.58 15.02
CA ALA A 315 -3.26 36.67 14.71
C ALA A 315 -1.93 36.54 15.45
N SER A 316 -1.95 36.06 16.70
CA SER A 316 -0.72 35.86 17.48
C SER A 316 0.11 34.66 17.03
N LEU A 317 -0.52 33.57 16.56
CA LEU A 317 0.15 32.43 15.93
C LEU A 317 0.73 32.80 14.55
N LEU A 318 0.01 33.61 13.77
CA LEU A 318 0.48 34.14 12.48
C LEU A 318 1.51 35.27 12.64
N ALA A 319 1.69 35.84 13.82
CA ALA A 319 2.81 36.73 14.12
C ALA A 319 4.14 35.97 14.33
N ASN A 320 4.27 34.79 13.73
CA ASN A 320 5.45 33.95 13.77
C ASN A 320 6.58 34.59 12.95
N PRO A 321 7.77 34.85 13.54
CA PRO A 321 8.89 35.45 12.80
C PRO A 321 9.36 34.64 11.57
N LEU A 322 9.05 33.35 11.50
CA LEU A 322 9.45 32.49 10.37
C LEU A 322 8.61 32.70 9.11
N ILE A 323 7.46 33.37 9.20
CA ILE A 323 6.65 33.75 8.03
C ILE A 323 6.87 35.20 7.57
N ASP A 324 7.90 35.88 8.08
CA ASP A 324 8.28 37.26 7.72
C ASP A 324 9.01 37.32 6.36
N PHE A 325 8.29 36.96 5.29
CA PHE A 325 8.71 37.14 3.90
C PHE A 325 7.61 37.87 3.11
N SER A 326 8.03 38.64 2.11
CA SER A 326 7.16 39.59 1.39
C SER A 326 6.09 38.90 0.55
N ASP A 327 6.44 37.78 -0.08
CA ASP A 327 5.62 37.09 -1.07
C ASP A 327 5.69 35.58 -0.84
N LEU A 328 4.53 34.92 -0.97
CA LEU A 328 4.42 33.45 -1.02
C LEU A 328 3.89 33.04 -2.39
N LEU A 329 4.63 32.21 -3.12
CA LEU A 329 4.13 31.57 -4.34
C LEU A 329 3.24 30.38 -4.00
N VAL A 330 2.17 30.22 -4.76
CA VAL A 330 1.24 29.10 -4.67
C VAL A 330 0.69 28.77 -6.05
N VAL A 331 0.12 27.58 -6.19
CA VAL A 331 -0.79 27.23 -7.28
C VAL A 331 -2.22 27.32 -6.77
N ILE A 332 -3.05 28.15 -7.42
CA ILE A 332 -4.49 28.19 -7.18
C ILE A 332 -5.16 27.32 -8.23
N ARG A 333 -6.02 26.39 -7.81
CA ARG A 333 -6.73 25.48 -8.71
C ARG A 333 -8.15 25.23 -8.22
N SER A 334 -9.13 25.14 -9.11
CA SER A 334 -10.50 24.79 -8.70
C SER A 334 -10.53 23.48 -7.90
N ASP A 335 -11.25 23.49 -6.77
CA ASP A 335 -11.37 22.32 -5.89
C ASP A 335 -12.21 21.18 -6.51
N ALA A 336 -12.93 21.46 -7.60
CA ALA A 336 -13.63 20.45 -8.39
C ALA A 336 -12.67 19.50 -9.13
N MET A 337 -11.43 19.91 -9.38
CA MET A 337 -10.43 19.10 -10.08
C MET A 337 -9.01 19.42 -9.60
N LEU A 338 -8.58 18.76 -8.53
CA LEU A 338 -7.26 18.99 -7.91
C LEU A 338 -6.08 18.58 -8.78
N GLY A 339 -6.25 17.75 -9.82
CA GLY A 339 -5.17 17.35 -10.73
C GLY A 339 -4.05 16.55 -10.06
N LEU A 340 -4.40 15.65 -9.13
CA LEU A 340 -3.45 14.77 -8.44
C LEU A 340 -3.53 13.35 -9.05
N PRO A 341 -2.41 12.75 -9.49
CA PRO A 341 -2.41 11.37 -9.96
C PRO A 341 -2.67 10.39 -8.82
N GLN A 342 -3.26 9.23 -9.11
CA GLN A 342 -3.37 8.16 -8.12
C GLN A 342 -1.99 7.76 -7.58
N ASN A 343 -1.94 7.12 -6.41
CA ASN A 343 -0.66 6.82 -5.73
C ASN A 343 0.19 5.77 -6.48
N TRP A 344 -0.38 5.11 -7.50
CA TRP A 344 0.26 4.17 -8.44
C TRP A 344 0.43 4.73 -9.86
N GLU A 345 0.11 6.00 -10.08
CA GLU A 345 0.19 6.67 -11.39
C GLU A 345 1.28 7.73 -11.41
N SER A 346 1.43 8.49 -12.50
CA SER A 346 2.28 9.69 -12.55
C SER A 346 1.57 10.82 -13.29
N ASN A 347 2.18 11.98 -13.43
CA ASN A 347 1.53 13.15 -14.04
C ASN A 347 1.09 12.89 -15.49
N SER A 348 1.77 11.99 -16.21
CA SER A 348 1.33 11.57 -17.55
C SER A 348 -0.03 10.83 -17.58
N SER A 349 -0.53 10.37 -16.43
CA SER A 349 -1.83 9.66 -16.32
C SER A 349 -3.03 10.60 -16.12
N ILE A 350 -2.83 11.85 -15.71
CA ILE A 350 -3.93 12.80 -15.51
C ILE A 350 -4.32 13.52 -16.81
N PRO A 351 -5.54 14.08 -16.93
CA PRO A 351 -5.91 14.89 -18.08
C PRO A 351 -4.95 16.06 -18.27
N ARG A 352 -4.65 16.41 -19.53
CA ARG A 352 -3.70 17.50 -19.86
C ARG A 352 -4.34 18.88 -19.80
N THR A 353 -5.66 18.96 -20.01
CA THR A 353 -6.44 20.20 -20.09
C THR A 353 -7.74 20.05 -19.30
N GLY A 354 -8.44 21.17 -19.08
CA GLY A 354 -9.72 21.21 -18.36
C GLY A 354 -9.60 21.78 -16.95
N TYR A 355 -8.46 22.38 -16.61
CA TYR A 355 -8.21 22.97 -15.31
C TYR A 355 -8.51 24.47 -15.31
N ASP A 356 -9.14 24.93 -14.25
CA ASP A 356 -9.11 26.33 -13.84
C ASP A 356 -7.99 26.47 -12.80
N ASN A 357 -6.79 26.85 -13.26
CA ASN A 357 -5.63 27.02 -12.40
C ASN A 357 -4.68 28.12 -12.85
N TYR A 358 -3.93 28.67 -11.90
CA TYR A 358 -2.89 29.65 -12.15
C TYR A 358 -1.86 29.68 -11.00
N ILE A 359 -0.63 30.11 -11.30
CA ILE A 359 0.37 30.42 -10.28
C ILE A 359 0.09 31.83 -9.77
N ALA A 360 0.03 31.99 -8.45
CA ALA A 360 -0.21 33.26 -7.78
C ALA A 360 0.86 33.57 -6.73
N SER A 361 0.94 34.84 -6.36
CA SER A 361 1.69 35.33 -5.21
C SER A 361 0.74 35.95 -4.20
N LEU A 362 0.91 35.63 -2.92
CA LEU A 362 0.22 36.25 -1.79
C LEU A 362 1.13 37.26 -1.09
N SER A 363 0.69 38.51 -0.96
CA SER A 363 1.44 39.55 -0.26
C SER A 363 0.55 40.57 0.47
N PRO A 364 0.83 40.90 1.77
CA PRO A 364 1.71 40.14 2.67
C PRO A 364 1.12 38.74 2.95
N VAL A 365 1.92 37.86 3.54
CA VAL A 365 1.51 36.49 3.90
C VAL A 365 0.66 36.53 5.17
N SER A 366 -0.62 36.88 5.01
CA SER A 366 -1.57 37.05 6.09
C SER A 366 -3.00 36.80 5.61
N PRO A 367 -4.00 36.74 6.52
CA PRO A 367 -5.40 36.61 6.14
C PRO A 367 -5.92 37.76 5.26
N ASP A 368 -5.31 38.95 5.36
CA ASP A 368 -5.67 40.14 4.59
C ASP A 368 -4.79 40.34 3.34
N GLY A 369 -3.91 39.37 3.07
CA GLY A 369 -3.00 39.38 1.94
C GLY A 369 -3.72 39.47 0.59
N GLN A 370 -3.09 40.15 -0.36
CA GLN A 370 -3.61 40.34 -1.70
C GLN A 370 -2.98 39.35 -2.67
N TRP A 371 -3.82 38.81 -3.56
CA TRP A 371 -3.39 37.92 -4.63
C TRP A 371 -2.91 38.68 -5.85
N ARG A 372 -1.79 38.23 -6.41
CA ARG A 372 -1.32 38.64 -7.73
C ARG A 372 -1.05 37.40 -8.57
N THR A 373 -1.75 37.25 -9.68
CA THR A 373 -1.47 36.22 -10.69
C THR A 373 -0.08 36.42 -11.27
N VAL A 374 0.73 35.37 -11.21
CA VAL A 374 2.10 35.30 -11.74
C VAL A 374 2.09 34.67 -13.13
N PHE A 375 1.35 33.56 -13.28
CA PHE A 375 1.17 32.88 -14.57
C PHE A 375 -0.19 32.22 -14.65
N ALA A 376 -0.87 32.30 -15.80
CA ALA A 376 -2.09 31.57 -16.08
C ALA A 376 -1.98 30.92 -17.48
N PRO A 377 -2.34 29.64 -17.63
CA PRO A 377 -2.33 28.95 -18.92
C PRO A 377 -3.45 29.48 -19.83
N ALA A 378 -3.28 29.36 -21.14
CA ALA A 378 -4.19 29.99 -22.11
C ALA A 378 -5.49 29.21 -22.34
N ASN A 379 -5.46 27.88 -22.24
CA ASN A 379 -6.54 26.98 -22.62
C ASN A 379 -6.89 25.97 -21.51
N GLY A 380 -6.65 26.33 -20.26
CA GLY A 380 -6.91 25.45 -19.10
C GLY A 380 -6.00 24.23 -19.06
N GLU A 381 -4.76 24.35 -19.55
CA GLU A 381 -3.71 23.37 -19.33
C GLU A 381 -3.39 23.24 -17.83
N PHE A 382 -2.96 22.04 -17.40
CA PHE A 382 -2.45 21.84 -16.05
C PHE A 382 -1.23 22.74 -15.80
N VAL A 383 -1.13 23.31 -14.59
CA VAL A 383 0.08 24.00 -14.12
C VAL A 383 0.37 23.58 -12.68
N GLY A 384 1.55 23.02 -12.40
CA GLY A 384 1.97 22.57 -11.07
C GLY A 384 3.43 22.14 -11.05
N ASP A 385 3.85 21.44 -9.99
CA ASP A 385 5.25 21.03 -9.74
C ASP A 385 6.22 22.24 -9.78
N VAL A 386 5.87 23.29 -9.04
CA VAL A 386 6.61 24.56 -9.04
C VAL A 386 7.89 24.42 -8.21
N ASP A 387 9.02 24.82 -8.79
CA ASP A 387 10.30 24.93 -8.09
C ASP A 387 10.92 26.32 -8.30
N LEU A 388 11.41 26.91 -7.22
CA LEU A 388 11.97 28.27 -7.19
C LEU A 388 13.50 28.19 -7.18
N ASP A 389 14.17 28.97 -8.04
CA ASP A 389 15.64 29.00 -8.03
C ASP A 389 16.22 29.69 -6.78
N PHE A 390 17.49 29.40 -6.50
CA PHE A 390 18.12 29.82 -5.24
C PHE A 390 18.20 31.34 -5.05
N ASP A 391 18.24 32.13 -6.14
CA ASP A 391 18.22 33.60 -6.05
C ASP A 391 16.80 34.20 -6.00
N ALA A 392 15.77 33.34 -6.07
CA ALA A 392 14.35 33.68 -6.11
C ALA A 392 13.98 34.62 -7.28
N GLY A 393 14.64 34.47 -8.42
CA GLY A 393 14.39 35.22 -9.64
C GLY A 393 13.57 34.46 -10.69
N ARG A 394 13.63 33.12 -10.69
CA ARG A 394 13.00 32.26 -11.70
C ARG A 394 12.32 31.05 -11.11
N ILE A 395 11.32 30.55 -11.82
CA ILE A 395 10.60 29.34 -11.47
C ILE A 395 10.66 28.33 -12.62
N LEU A 396 10.64 27.05 -12.23
CA LEU A 396 10.28 25.92 -13.08
C LEU A 396 8.86 25.49 -12.73
N PHE A 397 8.12 24.97 -13.70
CA PHE A 397 6.82 24.32 -13.48
C PHE A 397 6.47 23.37 -14.63
N SER A 398 5.67 22.36 -14.35
CA SER A 398 5.15 21.41 -15.35
C SER A 398 3.90 21.95 -16.03
N MET A 399 3.82 21.79 -17.36
CA MET A 399 2.62 22.10 -18.15
C MET A 399 2.65 21.30 -19.47
N PRO A 400 1.49 20.83 -19.99
CA PRO A 400 1.36 20.30 -21.35
C PRO A 400 0.95 21.41 -22.34
N PRO A 401 1.90 22.20 -22.90
CA PRO A 401 1.57 23.35 -23.73
C PRO A 401 0.71 22.97 -24.93
N GLU A 402 -0.33 23.75 -25.19
CA GLU A 402 -1.27 23.54 -26.30
C GLU A 402 -1.98 22.16 -26.25
N GLY A 403 -2.05 21.53 -25.07
CA GLY A 403 -2.58 20.17 -24.88
C GLY A 403 -1.65 19.06 -25.40
N GLY A 404 -0.42 19.40 -25.78
CA GLY A 404 0.61 18.48 -26.27
C GLY A 404 1.22 17.61 -25.17
N PRO A 405 2.37 16.98 -25.42
CA PRO A 405 3.12 16.25 -24.40
C PRO A 405 3.47 17.15 -23.20
N TRP A 406 3.66 16.55 -22.04
CA TRP A 406 4.12 17.26 -20.85
C TRP A 406 5.52 17.84 -21.07
N ARG A 407 5.69 19.09 -20.66
CA ARG A 407 6.94 19.85 -20.74
C ARG A 407 7.19 20.58 -19.43
N ILE A 408 8.45 20.94 -19.23
CA ILE A 408 8.87 21.83 -18.14
C ILE A 408 9.06 23.22 -18.71
N MET A 409 8.44 24.18 -18.04
CA MET A 409 8.47 25.59 -18.38
C MET A 409 9.44 26.30 -17.45
N GLU A 410 10.17 27.29 -17.95
CA GLU A 410 10.94 28.25 -17.15
C GLU A 410 10.33 29.65 -17.32
N MET A 411 10.25 30.41 -16.23
CA MET A 411 9.80 31.79 -16.26
C MET A 411 10.53 32.64 -15.21
N ALA A 412 10.80 33.92 -15.52
CA ALA A 412 11.24 34.89 -14.51
C ALA A 412 10.03 35.42 -13.71
N LEU A 413 10.22 35.68 -12.42
CA LEU A 413 9.17 36.21 -11.54
C LEU A 413 8.81 37.68 -11.81
N ASP A 414 9.54 38.35 -12.70
CA ASP A 414 9.25 39.71 -13.14
C ASP A 414 8.05 39.81 -14.12
N GLY A 415 7.43 38.68 -14.48
CA GLY A 415 6.29 38.59 -15.38
C GLY A 415 6.68 38.42 -16.85
N SER A 416 7.93 38.06 -17.14
CA SER A 416 8.38 37.64 -18.47
C SER A 416 7.60 36.41 -18.97
N ALA A 417 7.52 36.22 -20.30
CA ALA A 417 6.84 35.07 -20.88
C ALA A 417 7.53 33.74 -20.51
N ALA A 418 6.74 32.75 -20.10
CA ALA A 418 7.21 31.39 -19.88
C ALA A 418 7.73 30.76 -21.18
N ARG A 419 8.79 29.95 -21.08
CA ARG A 419 9.39 29.23 -22.22
C ARG A 419 9.54 27.75 -21.91
N VAL A 420 9.41 26.90 -22.92
CA VAL A 420 9.71 25.47 -22.80
C VAL A 420 11.22 25.29 -22.60
N MET A 421 11.61 24.49 -21.60
CA MET A 421 13.00 24.11 -21.38
C MET A 421 13.49 23.18 -22.49
N PRO A 422 14.76 23.30 -22.93
CA PRO A 422 15.32 22.47 -24.01
C PRO A 422 15.71 21.07 -23.49
N LEU A 423 14.71 20.31 -23.03
CA LEU A 423 14.84 18.95 -22.52
C LEU A 423 14.57 17.92 -23.64
N ILE A 424 13.99 16.77 -23.32
CA ILE A 424 13.65 15.73 -24.31
C ILE A 424 12.41 16.17 -25.10
N ASP A 425 12.59 16.52 -26.37
CA ASP A 425 11.51 17.02 -27.23
C ASP A 425 11.01 15.97 -28.23
N GLU A 426 10.48 14.88 -27.69
CA GLU A 426 9.86 13.80 -28.46
C GLU A 426 8.34 13.81 -28.26
N PRO A 427 7.54 13.47 -29.29
CA PRO A 427 6.07 13.58 -29.22
C PRO A 427 5.41 12.49 -28.37
N ASP A 428 6.11 11.40 -28.12
CA ASP A 428 5.71 10.23 -27.34
C ASP A 428 6.36 10.18 -25.95
N VAL A 429 7.05 11.27 -25.55
CA VAL A 429 7.71 11.42 -24.26
C VAL A 429 7.17 12.63 -23.51
N ASP A 430 6.87 12.40 -22.23
CA ASP A 430 6.41 13.40 -21.28
C ASP A 430 7.57 13.76 -20.32
N ASN A 431 7.73 15.05 -20.00
CA ASN A 431 8.69 15.54 -19.00
C ASN A 431 7.98 16.45 -17.99
N TYR A 432 8.22 16.24 -16.70
CA TYR A 432 7.56 16.96 -15.61
C TYR A 432 8.38 16.85 -14.31
N ASP A 433 7.92 17.51 -13.25
CA ASP A 433 8.45 17.42 -11.88
C ASP A 433 9.96 17.66 -11.80
N ALA A 434 10.34 18.94 -11.93
CA ALA A 434 11.73 19.37 -12.04
C ALA A 434 12.18 20.23 -10.87
N CYS A 435 13.45 20.12 -10.51
CA CYS A 435 14.08 21.00 -9.53
C CYS A 435 15.44 21.52 -10.00
N TRP A 436 15.81 22.69 -9.48
CA TRP A 436 17.12 23.29 -9.69
C TRP A 436 18.22 22.57 -8.93
N LEU A 437 19.35 22.32 -9.59
CA LEU A 437 20.58 21.88 -8.95
C LEU A 437 21.51 23.07 -8.66
N PRO A 438 22.37 22.99 -7.62
CA PRO A 438 23.42 23.98 -7.40
C PRO A 438 24.29 24.14 -8.64
N GLY A 439 24.33 25.35 -9.21
CA GLY A 439 25.08 25.65 -10.45
C GLY A 439 24.21 25.83 -11.70
N GLY A 440 22.88 25.66 -11.62
CA GLY A 440 21.93 26.01 -12.68
C GLY A 440 21.56 24.86 -13.62
N ASP A 441 22.09 23.66 -13.38
CA ASP A 441 21.58 22.43 -13.99
C ASP A 441 20.16 22.11 -13.48
N VAL A 442 19.43 21.29 -14.23
CA VAL A 442 18.05 20.90 -13.89
C VAL A 442 17.95 19.38 -13.80
N LEU A 443 17.32 18.89 -12.75
CA LEU A 443 16.87 17.52 -12.63
C LEU A 443 15.37 17.45 -12.93
N PHE A 444 14.92 16.43 -13.66
CA PHE A 444 13.52 16.27 -14.05
C PHE A 444 13.13 14.81 -14.20
N THR A 445 11.83 14.51 -14.15
CA THR A 445 11.31 13.18 -14.45
C THR A 445 10.87 13.06 -15.91
N SER A 446 11.03 11.88 -16.52
CA SER A 446 10.65 11.63 -17.92
C SER A 446 10.19 10.20 -18.19
N THR A 447 9.20 10.05 -19.08
CA THR A 447 8.67 8.76 -19.56
C THR A 447 9.45 8.13 -20.71
N ALA A 448 10.60 8.71 -21.07
CA ALA A 448 11.54 8.16 -22.06
C ALA A 448 11.99 6.70 -21.84
N PRO A 449 11.94 6.09 -20.63
CA PRO A 449 12.25 4.66 -20.47
C PRO A 449 11.34 3.71 -21.26
N PHE A 450 10.13 4.14 -21.65
CA PHE A 450 9.14 3.26 -22.29
C PHE A 450 8.76 2.04 -21.43
N VAL A 451 8.73 2.20 -20.11
CA VAL A 451 8.38 1.14 -19.15
C VAL A 451 6.95 1.35 -18.68
N GLY A 452 6.17 0.28 -18.56
CA GLY A 452 4.80 0.33 -18.06
C GLY A 452 4.69 -0.33 -16.70
N VAL A 453 4.01 0.32 -15.75
CA VAL A 453 3.78 -0.21 -14.39
C VAL A 453 3.04 -1.56 -14.45
N PRO A 454 3.64 -2.67 -13.95
CA PRO A 454 3.04 -4.00 -14.08
C PRO A 454 1.67 -4.17 -13.45
N CYS A 455 1.43 -3.62 -12.25
CA CYS A 455 0.20 -3.88 -11.50
C CYS A 455 -1.06 -3.28 -12.17
N VAL A 456 -0.89 -2.33 -13.09
CA VAL A 456 -1.97 -1.74 -13.90
C VAL A 456 -1.82 -2.11 -15.38
N THR A 457 -1.31 -3.31 -15.67
CA THR A 457 -1.14 -3.86 -17.02
C THR A 457 -0.22 -3.05 -17.94
N GLY A 458 0.62 -2.18 -17.38
CA GLY A 458 1.46 -1.25 -18.11
C GLY A 458 0.74 0.00 -18.61
N ALA A 459 -0.46 0.31 -18.12
CA ALA A 459 -1.23 1.49 -18.53
C ALA A 459 -0.64 2.81 -17.99
N SER A 460 0.03 2.79 -16.82
CA SER A 460 0.78 3.94 -16.34
C SER A 460 2.21 3.92 -16.90
N HIS A 461 2.63 5.03 -17.51
CA HIS A 461 3.95 5.18 -18.12
C HIS A 461 4.96 5.64 -17.07
N VAL A 462 5.99 4.83 -16.85
CA VAL A 462 6.99 5.00 -15.81
C VAL A 462 7.88 6.21 -16.06
N SER A 463 8.03 7.04 -15.02
CA SER A 463 8.98 8.15 -15.01
C SER A 463 10.26 7.81 -14.26
N ASN A 464 11.42 8.17 -14.85
CA ASN A 464 12.72 8.12 -14.18
C ASN A 464 13.37 9.51 -14.19
N LEU A 465 14.41 9.70 -13.38
CA LEU A 465 15.12 10.96 -13.23
C LEU A 465 16.20 11.15 -14.31
N TYR A 466 16.24 12.35 -14.86
CA TYR A 466 17.19 12.82 -15.86
C TYR A 466 17.80 14.15 -15.41
N ARG A 467 19.06 14.36 -15.74
CA ARG A 467 19.73 15.65 -15.57
C ARG A 467 19.99 16.30 -16.92
N TRP A 468 19.63 17.58 -17.01
CA TRP A 468 20.06 18.48 -18.08
C TRP A 468 21.16 19.41 -17.56
N SER A 469 22.27 19.47 -18.32
CA SER A 469 23.38 20.35 -18.00
C SER A 469 23.23 21.70 -18.71
N GLN A 470 23.19 22.80 -17.95
CA GLN A 470 23.10 24.13 -18.52
C GLN A 470 24.38 24.51 -19.31
N VAL A 471 25.53 24.00 -18.86
CA VAL A 471 26.83 24.32 -19.47
C VAL A 471 27.01 23.61 -20.81
N THR A 472 26.61 22.35 -20.91
CA THR A 472 26.88 21.51 -22.10
C THR A 472 25.65 21.31 -22.99
N GLY A 473 24.44 21.52 -22.46
CA GLY A 473 23.17 21.15 -23.08
C GLY A 473 22.88 19.64 -23.08
N ALA A 474 23.75 18.82 -22.48
CA ALA A 474 23.60 17.37 -22.47
C ALA A 474 22.52 16.91 -21.49
N ILE A 475 21.79 15.86 -21.87
CA ILE A 475 20.79 15.17 -21.05
C ILE A 475 21.30 13.77 -20.75
N ARG A 476 21.18 13.33 -19.49
CA ARG A 476 21.51 11.96 -19.08
C ARG A 476 20.47 11.39 -18.12
N ARG A 477 20.09 10.13 -18.34
CA ARG A 477 19.27 9.33 -17.41
C ARG A 477 20.10 8.95 -16.18
N LEU A 478 19.53 9.12 -14.99
CA LEU A 478 20.19 8.84 -13.71
C LEU A 478 19.65 7.59 -13.02
N THR A 479 18.34 7.34 -13.11
CA THR A 479 17.68 6.20 -12.46
C THR A 479 17.09 5.24 -13.49
N PHE A 480 16.93 3.97 -13.11
CA PHE A 480 16.65 2.86 -14.02
C PHE A 480 15.58 1.93 -13.46
N GLU A 481 14.54 2.52 -12.87
CA GLU A 481 13.56 1.80 -12.07
C GLU A 481 12.47 1.11 -12.92
N GLN A 482 11.90 0.03 -12.37
CA GLN A 482 10.75 -0.69 -12.93
C GLN A 482 9.48 0.17 -12.90
N ASP A 483 9.29 0.88 -11.79
CA ASP A 483 8.14 1.74 -11.54
C ASP A 483 8.62 3.19 -11.52
N HIS A 484 8.02 4.06 -10.72
CA HIS A 484 8.24 5.49 -10.83
C HIS A 484 9.27 6.06 -9.85
N ASP A 485 9.98 7.09 -10.30
CA ASP A 485 10.62 8.09 -9.45
C ASP A 485 9.84 9.41 -9.46
N TRP A 486 9.72 10.04 -8.30
CA TRP A 486 8.96 11.29 -8.09
C TRP A 486 9.61 12.25 -7.10
N CYS A 487 9.12 13.49 -7.13
CA CYS A 487 9.35 14.57 -6.18
C CYS A 487 10.84 14.81 -5.86
N PRO A 488 11.72 15.00 -6.87
CA PRO A 488 13.10 15.30 -6.60
C PRO A 488 13.26 16.66 -5.89
N THR A 489 14.07 16.71 -4.84
CA THR A 489 14.42 17.97 -4.15
C THR A 489 15.85 17.95 -3.63
N VAL A 490 16.50 19.11 -3.53
CA VAL A 490 17.90 19.21 -3.10
C VAL A 490 18.01 19.29 -1.58
N MET A 491 18.89 18.48 -1.01
CA MET A 491 19.20 18.43 0.42
C MET A 491 20.24 19.50 0.81
N PRO A 492 20.31 19.90 2.10
CA PRO A 492 21.30 20.87 2.57
C PRO A 492 22.77 20.49 2.34
N ASP A 493 23.08 19.21 2.14
CA ASP A 493 24.42 18.71 1.83
C ASP A 493 24.71 18.58 0.32
N GLY A 494 23.79 19.05 -0.54
CA GLY A 494 23.91 19.02 -2.00
C GLY A 494 23.50 17.70 -2.66
N ARG A 495 23.11 16.68 -1.88
CA ARG A 495 22.46 15.47 -2.44
C ARG A 495 21.05 15.78 -2.91
N VAL A 496 20.49 14.89 -3.71
CA VAL A 496 19.09 14.90 -4.12
C VAL A 496 18.34 13.88 -3.28
N LEU A 497 17.18 14.26 -2.75
CA LEU A 497 16.17 13.40 -2.15
C LEU A 497 15.07 13.15 -3.20
N TYR A 498 14.61 11.92 -3.35
CA TYR A 498 13.53 11.57 -4.29
C TYR A 498 12.79 10.33 -3.80
N LEU A 499 11.54 10.16 -4.23
CA LEU A 499 10.74 8.98 -3.93
C LEU A 499 10.90 7.96 -5.05
N ARG A 500 11.24 6.72 -4.72
CA ARG A 500 11.30 5.58 -5.64
C ARG A 500 10.21 4.59 -5.28
N TRP A 501 9.42 4.20 -6.26
CA TRP A 501 8.57 3.01 -6.17
C TRP A 501 9.32 1.83 -6.80
N GLU A 502 9.36 0.70 -6.10
CA GLU A 502 9.89 -0.56 -6.64
C GLU A 502 9.16 -1.75 -6.05
N TYR A 503 8.87 -2.79 -6.82
CA TYR A 503 8.31 -4.01 -6.23
C TYR A 503 8.71 -5.34 -6.88
N SER A 504 9.94 -5.46 -7.40
CA SER A 504 10.45 -6.75 -7.83
C SER A 504 10.56 -7.75 -6.65
N ASP A 505 9.75 -8.81 -6.69
CA ASP A 505 9.66 -9.89 -5.70
C ASP A 505 9.22 -9.45 -4.28
N ILE A 506 8.58 -8.29 -4.16
CA ILE A 506 8.01 -7.75 -2.91
C ILE A 506 6.61 -7.15 -3.16
N PRO A 507 5.79 -6.89 -2.13
CA PRO A 507 4.43 -6.41 -2.31
C PRO A 507 4.36 -5.02 -2.96
N HIS A 508 3.55 -4.88 -4.00
CA HIS A 508 3.47 -3.63 -4.80
C HIS A 508 2.84 -2.44 -4.06
N PHE A 509 1.98 -2.69 -3.08
CA PHE A 509 1.16 -1.66 -2.46
C PHE A 509 1.92 -0.81 -1.41
N ALA A 510 3.01 -1.34 -0.83
CA ALA A 510 3.69 -0.71 0.32
C ALA A 510 5.11 -0.18 0.03
N SER A 511 5.60 -0.26 -1.21
CA SER A 511 7.02 -0.16 -1.52
C SER A 511 7.47 1.19 -2.13
N ARG A 512 7.02 2.31 -1.56
CA ARG A 512 7.42 3.67 -1.97
C ARG A 512 8.47 4.22 -1.03
N ILE A 513 9.72 3.98 -1.40
CA ILE A 513 10.90 4.14 -0.57
C ILE A 513 11.53 5.49 -0.88
N LEU A 514 11.87 6.25 0.16
CA LEU A 514 12.56 7.52 -0.01
C LEU A 514 14.05 7.25 -0.22
N PHE A 515 14.64 7.80 -1.28
CA PHE A 515 16.04 7.60 -1.69
C PHE A 515 16.82 8.90 -1.72
N THR A 516 18.16 8.78 -1.66
CA THR A 516 19.08 9.89 -1.93
C THR A 516 20.13 9.51 -2.96
N MET A 517 20.66 10.50 -3.68
CA MET A 517 21.79 10.34 -4.60
C MET A 517 22.61 11.63 -4.72
N ALA A 518 23.81 11.57 -5.27
CA ALA A 518 24.50 12.76 -5.75
C ALA A 518 23.80 13.30 -7.04
N PRO A 519 23.92 14.60 -7.37
CA PRO A 519 23.32 15.20 -8.57
C PRO A 519 23.78 14.60 -9.91
N ASP A 520 24.81 13.76 -9.94
CA ASP A 520 25.25 12.99 -11.11
C ASP A 520 24.75 11.54 -11.09
N GLY A 521 23.82 11.19 -10.21
CA GLY A 521 23.26 9.84 -10.10
C GLY A 521 24.14 8.83 -9.37
N THR A 522 25.32 9.21 -8.88
CA THR A 522 26.17 8.33 -8.06
C THR A 522 25.68 8.25 -6.61
N ASN A 523 26.07 7.20 -5.88
CA ASN A 523 25.68 6.93 -4.48
C ASN A 523 24.16 6.90 -4.27
N GLN A 524 23.42 6.23 -5.15
CA GLN A 524 21.99 5.97 -4.92
C GLN A 524 21.81 5.06 -3.70
N MET A 525 21.08 5.54 -2.70
CA MET A 525 20.88 4.81 -1.45
C MET A 525 19.47 5.07 -0.90
N ALA A 526 18.82 4.00 -0.41
CA ALA A 526 17.60 4.14 0.38
C ALA A 526 17.86 5.00 1.62
N TYR A 527 16.97 5.95 1.87
CA TYR A 527 17.03 6.91 2.97
C TYR A 527 16.01 6.60 4.06
N TYR A 528 14.78 6.18 3.69
CA TYR A 528 13.74 5.73 4.62
C TYR A 528 12.75 4.77 3.94
N GLY A 529 12.26 3.75 4.65
CA GLY A 529 11.16 2.88 4.22
C GLY A 529 11.56 1.52 3.65
N THR A 530 12.86 1.19 3.61
CA THR A 530 13.30 -0.15 3.15
C THR A 530 12.82 -1.25 4.10
N ASN A 531 12.41 -2.40 3.56
CA ASN A 531 11.89 -3.55 4.35
C ASN A 531 10.75 -3.15 5.32
N SER A 532 9.87 -2.24 4.91
CA SER A 532 8.83 -1.67 5.77
C SER A 532 7.48 -1.65 5.07
N TYR A 533 6.42 -2.13 5.73
CA TYR A 533 5.05 -1.96 5.22
C TYR A 533 4.51 -0.56 5.49
N TRP A 534 4.92 0.05 6.60
CA TRP A 534 4.56 1.41 6.92
C TRP A 534 5.79 2.35 6.81
N PRO A 535 5.64 3.56 6.28
CA PRO A 535 4.45 4.05 5.56
C PRO A 535 4.34 3.39 4.18
N ASN A 536 3.12 3.10 3.71
CA ASN A 536 2.94 2.55 2.36
C ASN A 536 3.43 3.54 1.27
N ALA A 537 3.34 4.84 1.54
CA ALA A 537 3.77 5.93 0.67
C ALA A 537 4.23 7.19 1.44
N LEU A 538 5.19 7.92 0.86
CA LEU A 538 5.74 9.18 1.38
C LEU A 538 5.79 10.25 0.28
N PHE A 539 4.74 11.05 0.11
CA PHE A 539 4.69 12.09 -0.92
C PHE A 539 5.21 13.44 -0.42
N TYR A 540 5.73 14.23 -1.37
CA TYR A 540 6.18 15.60 -1.14
C TYR A 540 7.18 15.74 0.00
N ALA A 541 8.06 14.74 0.16
CA ALA A 541 9.07 14.76 1.20
C ALA A 541 10.02 15.95 1.00
N ARG A 542 10.19 16.77 2.05
CA ARG A 542 11.13 17.89 2.03
C ARG A 542 12.09 17.84 3.23
N PRO A 543 13.40 18.06 3.01
CA PRO A 543 14.37 18.13 4.11
C PRO A 543 14.05 19.32 5.02
N VAL A 544 14.21 19.13 6.32
CA VAL A 544 14.11 20.22 7.28
C VAL A 544 15.33 21.15 7.14
N PRO A 545 15.16 22.48 7.11
CA PRO A 545 16.28 23.41 6.97
C PRO A 545 17.41 23.15 7.97
N GLY A 546 18.65 23.06 7.47
CA GLY A 546 19.84 22.83 8.29
C GLY A 546 20.04 21.38 8.77
N SER A 547 19.16 20.44 8.41
CA SER A 547 19.29 19.03 8.76
C SER A 547 19.51 18.14 7.54
N THR A 548 20.40 17.16 7.67
CA THR A 548 20.61 16.11 6.67
C THR A 548 19.95 14.78 7.06
N THR A 549 19.28 14.73 8.22
CA THR A 549 18.62 13.51 8.72
C THR A 549 17.11 13.68 8.93
N ARG A 550 16.62 14.92 8.99
CA ARG A 550 15.21 15.22 9.24
C ARG A 550 14.49 15.67 7.99
N PHE A 551 13.27 15.19 7.83
CA PHE A 551 12.39 15.56 6.74
C PHE A 551 10.93 15.51 7.18
N VAL A 552 10.09 16.25 6.49
CA VAL A 552 8.63 16.21 6.60
C VAL A 552 8.05 15.62 5.33
N ALA A 553 6.99 14.82 5.42
CA ALA A 553 6.33 14.22 4.27
C ALA A 553 4.84 14.00 4.53
N VAL A 554 4.10 13.73 3.45
CA VAL A 554 2.72 13.27 3.50
C VAL A 554 2.69 11.74 3.41
N VAL A 555 2.24 11.09 4.47
CA VAL A 555 2.03 9.64 4.53
C VAL A 555 0.69 9.28 3.90
N GLY A 556 0.66 8.27 3.04
CA GLY A 556 -0.55 7.77 2.37
C GLY A 556 -0.51 6.25 2.12
N GLY A 557 -1.64 5.69 1.73
CA GLY A 557 -1.84 4.29 1.31
C GLY A 557 -1.69 4.08 -0.21
N HIS A 558 -1.83 2.82 -0.68
CA HIS A 558 -1.81 2.52 -2.11
C HIS A 558 -3.13 2.95 -2.77
N HIS A 559 -4.26 2.40 -2.34
CA HIS A 559 -5.61 2.76 -2.82
C HIS A 559 -6.25 3.89 -1.99
N ASP A 560 -5.43 4.83 -1.53
CA ASP A 560 -5.88 6.03 -0.82
C ASP A 560 -6.36 7.13 -1.77
N TYR A 561 -6.81 8.24 -1.19
CA TYR A 561 -6.99 9.47 -1.95
C TYR A 561 -5.67 9.88 -2.65
N PRO A 562 -5.74 10.45 -3.87
CA PRO A 562 -4.57 10.84 -4.64
C PRO A 562 -3.62 11.79 -3.89
N ARG A 563 -2.40 11.31 -3.59
CA ARG A 563 -1.23 11.99 -3.00
C ARG A 563 -1.43 12.74 -1.69
N MET A 564 -2.62 12.68 -1.11
CA MET A 564 -2.98 13.36 0.14
C MET A 564 -3.06 12.36 1.30
N GLY A 565 -2.81 12.83 2.51
CA GLY A 565 -2.85 11.97 3.69
C GLY A 565 -2.38 12.69 4.95
N GLU A 566 -1.67 11.97 5.81
CA GLU A 566 -1.23 12.46 7.12
C GLU A 566 0.10 13.21 7.03
N LEU A 567 0.26 14.30 7.78
CA LEU A 567 1.54 14.99 7.89
C LEU A 567 2.42 14.30 8.94
N ALA A 568 3.65 13.93 8.59
CA ALA A 568 4.57 13.31 9.53
C ALA A 568 5.99 13.90 9.43
N LEU A 569 6.62 14.04 10.59
CA LEU A 569 8.00 14.48 10.78
C LEU A 569 8.88 13.27 11.13
N PHE A 570 10.03 13.16 10.46
CA PHE A 570 10.95 12.03 10.57
C PHE A 570 12.38 12.47 10.93
N ASP A 571 13.14 11.55 11.53
CA ASP A 571 14.59 11.63 11.73
C ASP A 571 15.25 10.27 11.47
N VAL A 572 15.94 10.13 10.33
CA VAL A 572 16.61 8.87 9.95
C VAL A 572 17.72 8.46 10.91
N ALA A 573 18.18 9.38 11.78
CA ALA A 573 19.16 9.06 12.80
C ALA A 573 18.60 8.09 13.86
N LEU A 574 17.28 8.11 14.08
CA LEU A 574 16.60 7.23 15.04
C LEU A 574 16.33 5.85 14.45
N GLY A 575 15.83 5.79 13.22
CA GLY A 575 15.55 4.56 12.49
C GLY A 575 15.13 4.84 11.05
N GLN A 576 15.16 3.80 10.23
CA GLN A 576 14.86 3.89 8.79
C GLN A 576 13.77 2.91 8.35
N ARG A 577 13.27 2.09 9.28
CA ARG A 577 12.29 1.03 9.04
C ARG A 577 11.03 1.33 9.82
N GLU A 578 9.89 0.99 9.24
CA GLU A 578 8.57 1.11 9.86
C GLU A 578 8.37 2.51 10.49
N ALA A 579 7.89 2.57 11.74
CA ALA A 579 7.73 3.80 12.50
C ALA A 579 8.98 4.20 13.33
N GLU A 580 10.12 3.52 13.20
CA GLU A 580 11.28 3.72 14.08
C GLU A 580 11.86 5.14 14.02
N GLY A 581 11.84 5.77 12.85
CA GLY A 581 12.36 7.14 12.66
C GLY A 581 11.31 8.23 12.69
N VAL A 582 10.07 7.92 13.09
CA VAL A 582 9.00 8.91 13.17
C VAL A 582 9.15 9.71 14.45
N LEU A 583 9.28 11.03 14.32
CA LEU A 583 9.26 11.94 15.44
C LEU A 583 7.82 12.22 15.89
N GLN A 584 6.93 12.50 14.94
CA GLN A 584 5.54 12.84 15.21
C GLN A 584 4.68 12.74 13.95
N ARG A 585 3.46 12.22 14.10
CA ARG A 585 2.34 12.51 13.19
C ARG A 585 1.67 13.80 13.67
N ILE A 586 1.39 14.73 12.76
CA ILE A 586 0.83 16.05 13.07
C ILE A 586 -0.61 16.12 12.53
N PRO A 587 -1.63 16.32 13.39
CA PRO A 587 -1.56 16.38 14.85
C PRO A 587 -1.32 14.99 15.50
N GLY A 588 -0.79 14.98 16.72
CA GLY A 588 -0.50 13.74 17.45
C GLY A 588 0.65 13.83 18.45
N ARG A 589 0.95 15.01 18.98
CA ARG A 589 2.07 15.24 19.89
C ARG A 589 2.05 14.28 21.08
N GLY A 590 3.19 13.64 21.33
CA GLY A 590 3.37 12.70 22.43
C GLY A 590 2.69 11.34 22.23
N SER A 591 1.97 11.14 21.13
CA SER A 591 1.45 9.83 20.75
C SER A 591 2.50 9.06 19.98
N ARG A 592 2.59 7.75 20.24
CA ARG A 592 3.40 6.85 19.43
C ARG A 592 2.68 6.58 18.11
N VAL A 593 3.43 6.60 17.02
CA VAL A 593 2.93 6.17 15.71
C VAL A 593 3.11 4.66 15.60
N GLU A 594 2.01 3.95 15.37
CA GLU A 594 2.02 2.50 15.20
C GLU A 594 2.08 2.17 13.69
N PRO A 595 2.92 1.22 13.25
CA PRO A 595 3.07 0.85 11.85
C PRO A 595 1.92 -0.07 11.41
N ILE A 596 0.78 0.54 11.08
CA ILE A 596 -0.42 -0.20 10.65
C ILE A 596 -0.25 -0.62 9.19
N ILE A 597 -0.37 -1.93 8.93
CA ILE A 597 -0.41 -2.50 7.57
C ILE A 597 -1.85 -2.49 7.08
N LEU A 598 -2.17 -1.56 6.19
CA LEU A 598 -3.51 -1.40 5.66
C LEU A 598 -3.47 -0.77 4.27
N ASP A 599 -4.18 -1.36 3.32
CA ASP A 599 -4.58 -0.65 2.11
C ASP A 599 -5.80 0.24 2.39
N GLY A 600 -5.74 1.49 1.94
CA GLY A 600 -6.66 2.51 2.45
C GLY A 600 -6.18 3.21 3.74
N LEU A 601 -4.87 3.16 4.05
CA LEU A 601 -4.25 3.59 5.32
C LEU A 601 -4.78 4.91 5.87
N THR A 602 -4.94 5.95 5.04
CA THR A 602 -5.32 7.30 5.50
C THR A 602 -6.71 7.74 5.07
N GLN A 603 -7.51 6.86 4.47
CA GLN A 603 -8.87 7.22 4.00
C GLN A 603 -9.71 7.83 5.12
N ALA A 604 -9.72 7.21 6.30
CA ALA A 604 -10.44 7.67 7.48
C ALA A 604 -9.71 8.77 8.29
N SER A 605 -8.46 9.09 7.95
CA SER A 605 -7.66 10.06 8.71
C SER A 605 -7.94 11.50 8.27
N TRP A 606 -8.05 12.39 9.27
CA TRP A 606 -8.24 13.83 9.14
C TRP A 606 -7.47 14.56 10.24
N PRO A 607 -6.90 15.76 9.97
CA PRO A 607 -6.92 16.50 8.70
C PRO A 607 -6.11 15.84 7.56
N LYS A 608 -6.35 16.25 6.31
CA LYS A 608 -5.57 15.82 5.14
C LYS A 608 -4.63 16.93 4.66
N PHE A 609 -3.42 16.53 4.29
CA PHE A 609 -2.34 17.44 3.93
C PHE A 609 -1.79 17.19 2.53
N LEU A 610 -1.30 18.27 1.93
CA LEU A 610 -0.56 18.31 0.66
C LEU A 610 0.57 19.33 0.76
N HIS A 611 1.63 19.09 -0.01
CA HIS A 611 2.72 20.04 -0.26
C HIS A 611 3.33 20.74 0.98
N PRO A 612 3.83 19.98 1.98
CA PRO A 612 4.47 20.59 3.14
C PRO A 612 5.77 21.31 2.76
N TYR A 613 5.92 22.53 3.25
CA TYR A 613 7.15 23.32 3.15
C TYR A 613 7.67 23.64 4.56
N PRO A 614 8.79 23.03 5.00
CA PRO A 614 9.35 23.24 6.33
C PRO A 614 10.03 24.61 6.45
N LEU A 615 9.61 25.40 7.44
CA LEU A 615 10.27 26.65 7.83
C LEU A 615 11.33 26.42 8.90
N SER A 616 11.12 25.40 9.74
CA SER A 616 12.04 24.87 10.75
C SER A 616 11.72 23.40 11.04
N ASP A 617 12.31 22.81 12.09
CA ASP A 617 11.90 21.50 12.61
C ASP A 617 10.58 21.52 13.39
N LYS A 618 9.93 22.68 13.51
CA LYS A 618 8.70 22.89 14.29
C LYS A 618 7.53 23.47 13.51
N TYR A 619 7.77 24.22 12.44
CA TYR A 619 6.75 24.98 11.72
C TYR A 619 6.78 24.67 10.22
N PHE A 620 5.61 24.46 9.63
CA PHE A 620 5.43 24.03 8.24
C PHE A 620 4.30 24.82 7.58
N LEU A 621 4.53 25.32 6.36
CA LEU A 621 3.43 25.75 5.50
C LEU A 621 2.86 24.51 4.82
N VAL A 622 1.54 24.38 4.78
CA VAL A 622 0.87 23.22 4.20
C VAL A 622 -0.36 23.66 3.43
N SER A 623 -0.68 22.93 2.37
CA SER A 623 -2.05 22.89 1.86
C SER A 623 -2.83 21.87 2.68
N CYS A 624 -3.94 22.27 3.28
CA CYS A 624 -4.65 21.45 4.24
C CYS A 624 -6.17 21.51 4.03
N GLN A 625 -6.79 20.34 4.14
CA GLN A 625 -8.22 20.18 4.29
C GLN A 625 -8.50 19.66 5.71
N PRO A 626 -8.97 20.51 6.64
CA PRO A 626 -9.06 20.15 8.04
C PRO A 626 -10.10 19.06 8.37
N SER A 627 -11.16 18.96 7.57
CA SER A 627 -12.25 18.00 7.75
C SER A 627 -12.88 17.64 6.39
N PRO A 628 -13.66 16.56 6.30
CA PRO A 628 -14.46 16.29 5.10
C PRO A 628 -15.29 17.53 4.73
N GLY A 629 -15.16 18.00 3.49
CA GLY A 629 -15.94 19.12 2.97
C GLY A 629 -15.38 20.53 3.26
N ALA A 630 -14.36 20.67 4.10
CA ALA A 630 -13.67 21.95 4.27
C ALA A 630 -12.91 22.34 2.97
N PRO A 631 -12.69 23.65 2.71
CA PRO A 631 -11.87 24.06 1.58
C PRO A 631 -10.41 23.63 1.75
N TRP A 632 -9.71 23.45 0.62
CA TRP A 632 -8.26 23.23 0.61
C TRP A 632 -7.54 24.57 0.78
N GLY A 633 -7.22 24.90 2.03
CA GLY A 633 -6.62 26.19 2.39
C GLY A 633 -5.10 26.14 2.56
N LEU A 634 -4.52 27.33 2.72
CA LEU A 634 -3.14 27.52 3.15
C LEU A 634 -3.09 27.65 4.67
N TYR A 635 -2.29 26.80 5.32
CA TYR A 635 -2.19 26.75 6.78
C TYR A 635 -0.74 26.78 7.25
N LEU A 636 -0.53 27.32 8.46
CA LEU A 636 0.67 27.13 9.27
C LEU A 636 0.41 25.99 10.25
N ALA A 637 1.04 24.84 10.03
CA ALA A 637 1.02 23.70 10.93
C ALA A 637 2.27 23.68 11.82
N ASP A 638 2.14 23.18 13.05
CA ASP A 638 3.29 23.03 13.94
C ASP A 638 3.31 21.71 14.73
N VAL A 639 4.48 21.38 15.30
CA VAL A 639 4.67 20.18 16.14
C VAL A 639 3.96 20.26 17.49
N PHE A 640 3.35 21.39 17.83
CA PHE A 640 2.53 21.56 19.02
C PHE A 640 1.08 21.18 18.78
N ASP A 641 0.74 20.74 17.55
CA ASP A 641 -0.58 20.38 17.05
C ASP A 641 -1.49 21.58 16.71
N ASN A 642 -0.95 22.81 16.61
CA ASN A 642 -1.74 23.92 16.07
C ASN A 642 -1.79 23.83 14.53
N LEU A 643 -3.00 24.02 13.99
CA LEU A 643 -3.26 24.15 12.57
C LEU A 643 -3.91 25.51 12.30
N THR A 644 -3.11 26.51 11.97
CA THR A 644 -3.55 27.91 11.90
C THR A 644 -3.85 28.31 10.45
N PRO A 645 -5.10 28.63 10.07
CA PRO A 645 -5.42 29.05 8.71
C PRO A 645 -4.73 30.38 8.38
N ILE A 646 -4.04 30.45 7.25
CA ILE A 646 -3.52 31.70 6.69
C ILE A 646 -4.58 32.27 5.76
N GLN A 647 -4.98 31.52 4.73
CA GLN A 647 -5.98 31.95 3.76
C GLN A 647 -6.72 30.76 3.14
N GLU A 648 -7.96 31.00 2.74
CA GLU A 648 -8.84 30.07 2.04
C GLU A 648 -9.55 30.80 0.91
N LEU A 649 -9.86 30.08 -0.18
CA LEU A 649 -10.57 30.62 -1.33
C LEU A 649 -11.76 29.71 -1.64
N PRO A 650 -13.02 30.18 -1.51
CA PRO A 650 -14.18 29.36 -1.84
C PRO A 650 -14.13 28.83 -3.28
N GLY A 651 -14.31 27.52 -3.47
CA GLY A 651 -14.27 26.86 -4.79
C GLY A 651 -12.86 26.60 -5.34
N TYR A 652 -11.80 26.93 -4.58
CA TYR A 652 -10.42 26.76 -5.00
C TYR A 652 -9.56 26.14 -3.89
N ALA A 653 -8.64 25.28 -4.31
CA ALA A 653 -7.52 24.81 -3.52
C ALA A 653 -6.32 25.75 -3.66
N ILE A 654 -5.65 26.01 -2.53
CA ILE A 654 -4.34 26.69 -2.48
C ILE A 654 -3.27 25.61 -2.29
N LEU A 655 -2.44 25.39 -3.30
CA LEU A 655 -1.48 24.29 -3.40
C LEU A 655 -0.04 24.82 -3.46
N GLU A 656 0.94 23.95 -3.18
CA GLU A 656 2.37 24.20 -3.39
C GLU A 656 2.91 25.53 -2.80
N PRO A 657 2.79 25.76 -1.48
CA PRO A 657 3.29 26.98 -0.86
C PRO A 657 4.82 27.06 -0.88
N ILE A 658 5.38 28.09 -1.52
CA ILE A 658 6.82 28.31 -1.67
C ILE A 658 7.17 29.75 -1.27
N PRO A 659 7.90 29.97 -0.17
CA PRO A 659 8.38 31.30 0.23
C PRO A 659 9.28 31.93 -0.84
N VAL A 660 8.96 33.15 -1.29
CA VAL A 660 9.80 33.90 -2.23
C VAL A 660 10.89 34.61 -1.45
N ARG A 661 12.04 33.95 -1.32
CA ARG A 661 13.24 34.56 -0.74
C ARG A 661 14.49 33.91 -1.31
N PRO A 662 15.57 34.68 -1.50
CA PRO A 662 16.86 34.08 -1.79
C PRO A 662 17.25 33.08 -0.70
N SER A 663 17.83 31.96 -1.13
CA SER A 663 18.38 30.93 -0.26
C SER A 663 19.85 30.69 -0.61
N ASP A 664 20.65 30.30 0.38
CA ASP A 664 22.02 29.90 0.12
C ASP A 664 21.99 28.58 -0.66
N PRO A 665 22.57 28.51 -1.87
CA PRO A 665 22.61 27.27 -2.62
C PRO A 665 23.41 26.22 -1.83
N PRO A 666 22.92 24.97 -1.72
CA PRO A 666 23.68 23.87 -1.14
C PRO A 666 25.04 23.68 -1.83
N PRO A 667 26.03 23.05 -1.16
CA PRO A 667 27.32 22.77 -1.79
C PRO A 667 27.16 21.96 -3.09
N THR A 668 27.82 22.39 -4.16
CA THR A 668 27.90 21.57 -5.37
C THR A 668 28.75 20.34 -5.10
N ILE A 669 28.20 19.15 -5.38
CA ILE A 669 28.95 17.89 -5.37
C ILE A 669 29.62 17.74 -6.74
N GLU A 670 30.95 17.68 -6.75
CA GLU A 670 31.73 17.46 -7.96
C GLU A 670 31.33 16.12 -8.62
N PRO A 671 31.00 16.12 -9.93
CA PRO A 671 30.68 14.89 -10.65
C PRO A 671 31.83 13.88 -10.58
N ARG A 672 31.49 12.62 -10.27
CA ARG A 672 32.41 11.48 -10.21
C ARG A 672 32.26 10.53 -11.39
N VAL A 673 31.24 10.75 -12.21
CA VAL A 673 30.97 9.97 -13.42
C VAL A 673 32.04 10.25 -14.48
N ASP A 674 32.52 9.18 -15.13
CA ASP A 674 33.29 9.23 -16.38
C ASP A 674 32.36 8.86 -17.54
N PRO A 675 31.85 9.82 -18.33
CA PRO A 675 30.89 9.55 -19.41
C PRO A 675 31.43 8.64 -20.52
N ALA A 676 32.74 8.43 -20.61
CA ALA A 676 33.33 7.51 -21.58
C ALA A 676 33.39 6.06 -21.07
N ALA A 677 33.18 5.83 -19.78
CA ALA A 677 33.15 4.50 -19.21
C ALA A 677 31.82 3.80 -19.53
N THR A 678 31.88 2.47 -19.67
CA THR A 678 30.70 1.61 -19.86
C THR A 678 30.44 0.71 -18.66
N GLU A 679 31.28 0.83 -17.62
CA GLU A 679 31.28 -0.02 -16.44
C GLU A 679 31.44 0.81 -15.18
N GLY A 680 30.92 0.27 -14.08
CA GLY A 680 31.23 0.68 -12.71
C GLY A 680 32.00 -0.41 -11.97
N LEU A 681 32.36 -0.12 -10.73
CA LEU A 681 33.03 -1.04 -9.81
C LEU A 681 32.18 -1.20 -8.56
N VAL A 682 32.04 -2.42 -8.08
CA VAL A 682 31.39 -2.75 -6.81
C VAL A 682 32.42 -3.34 -5.86
N TYR A 683 32.47 -2.82 -4.64
CA TYR A 683 33.26 -3.36 -3.55
C TYR A 683 32.37 -3.71 -2.36
N ILE A 684 32.40 -4.97 -1.93
CA ILE A 684 31.78 -5.43 -0.69
C ILE A 684 32.91 -5.69 0.29
N THR A 685 32.89 -4.97 1.41
CA THR A 685 33.95 -5.09 2.43
C THR A 685 33.94 -6.47 3.05
N ASP A 686 32.78 -6.91 3.53
CA ASP A 686 32.58 -8.21 4.15
C ASP A 686 31.10 -8.58 4.11
N ILE A 687 30.74 -9.50 3.21
CA ILE A 687 29.34 -9.85 2.95
C ILE A 687 28.61 -10.41 4.19
N TYR A 688 29.35 -10.90 5.19
CA TYR A 688 28.79 -11.44 6.44
C TYR A 688 28.42 -10.36 7.46
N GLN A 689 28.68 -9.09 7.18
CA GLN A 689 28.24 -7.99 8.03
C GLN A 689 26.84 -7.53 7.60
N GLY A 690 25.91 -7.45 8.53
CA GLY A 690 24.52 -7.07 8.25
C GLY A 690 23.53 -8.22 8.47
N ASP A 691 22.24 -7.87 8.49
CA ASP A 691 21.17 -8.80 8.85
C ASP A 691 20.93 -9.86 7.76
N GLY A 692 21.30 -9.56 6.51
CA GLY A 692 21.01 -10.39 5.34
C GLY A 692 21.74 -11.72 5.30
N LEU A 693 22.87 -11.86 6.00
CA LEU A 693 23.60 -13.14 6.16
C LEU A 693 23.87 -13.47 7.64
N ALA A 694 23.10 -12.89 8.57
CA ALA A 694 23.29 -13.12 9.99
C ALA A 694 23.20 -14.62 10.34
N GLY A 695 24.24 -15.14 11.00
CA GLY A 695 24.35 -16.55 11.38
C GLY A 695 24.90 -17.48 10.30
N VAL A 696 25.11 -17.03 9.06
CA VAL A 696 25.77 -17.83 8.03
C VAL A 696 27.27 -17.93 8.33
N PRO A 697 27.88 -19.13 8.36
CA PRO A 697 29.31 -19.30 8.59
C PRO A 697 30.16 -18.60 7.52
N ARG A 698 31.24 -17.97 7.97
CA ARG A 698 32.26 -17.42 7.08
C ARG A 698 32.82 -18.50 6.16
N GLY A 699 33.01 -18.16 4.89
CA GLY A 699 33.44 -19.08 3.85
C GLY A 699 32.31 -19.93 3.24
N ALA A 700 31.08 -19.90 3.76
CA ALA A 700 29.94 -20.57 3.12
C ALA A 700 29.59 -19.96 1.75
N VAL A 701 29.74 -18.65 1.58
CA VAL A 701 29.54 -17.95 0.31
C VAL A 701 30.79 -18.15 -0.55
N LYS A 702 30.62 -18.68 -1.75
CA LYS A 702 31.71 -18.96 -2.71
C LYS A 702 31.74 -17.95 -3.85
N ALA A 703 30.58 -17.48 -4.28
CA ALA A 703 30.41 -16.56 -5.38
C ALA A 703 29.15 -15.71 -5.18
N LEU A 704 29.01 -14.67 -6.00
CA LEU A 704 27.78 -13.90 -6.14
C LEU A 704 27.22 -14.14 -7.53
N ARG A 705 25.92 -14.47 -7.64
CA ARG A 705 25.18 -14.38 -8.90
C ARG A 705 24.72 -12.94 -9.09
N LEU A 706 25.00 -12.37 -10.26
CA LEU A 706 24.57 -11.03 -10.64
C LEU A 706 23.45 -11.12 -11.66
N LEU A 707 22.35 -10.41 -11.40
CA LEU A 707 21.14 -10.42 -12.20
C LEU A 707 20.78 -9.00 -12.63
N THR A 708 20.25 -8.84 -13.84
CA THR A 708 19.56 -7.63 -14.29
C THR A 708 18.14 -7.97 -14.71
N TYR A 709 17.28 -6.97 -14.83
CA TYR A 709 15.88 -7.13 -15.16
C TYR A 709 15.58 -6.67 -16.58
N HIS A 710 14.48 -7.16 -17.14
CA HIS A 710 13.86 -6.64 -18.35
C HIS A 710 12.39 -6.31 -18.08
N PHE A 711 12.14 -5.02 -17.81
CA PHE A 711 10.85 -4.50 -17.37
C PHE A 711 9.81 -4.40 -18.48
N ALA A 712 8.54 -4.48 -18.10
CA ALA A 712 7.39 -4.43 -19.01
C ALA A 712 7.36 -3.16 -19.85
N TYR A 713 6.89 -3.27 -21.10
CA TYR A 713 6.57 -2.11 -21.93
C TYR A 713 5.15 -1.59 -21.62
N HIS A 714 4.78 -0.44 -22.21
CA HIS A 714 3.43 0.10 -22.07
C HIS A 714 2.38 -0.91 -22.58
N GLY A 715 1.37 -1.16 -21.76
CA GLY A 715 0.26 -2.07 -22.06
C GLY A 715 0.59 -3.57 -22.04
N MET A 716 1.74 -3.99 -21.48
CA MET A 716 2.18 -5.40 -21.50
C MET A 716 2.32 -6.05 -20.11
N GLY A 717 2.28 -5.26 -19.04
CA GLY A 717 2.38 -5.78 -17.69
C GLY A 717 1.16 -6.62 -17.26
N GLY A 718 1.16 -7.06 -16.01
CA GLY A 718 -0.05 -7.58 -15.37
C GLY A 718 0.26 -8.06 -13.98
N GLN A 719 -0.77 -8.04 -13.12
CA GLN A 719 -0.64 -8.44 -11.73
C GLN A 719 -0.25 -9.90 -11.57
N VAL A 720 -0.73 -10.78 -12.47
CA VAL A 720 -0.73 -12.21 -12.21
C VAL A 720 -0.30 -12.98 -13.45
N ASN A 721 0.52 -14.00 -13.24
CA ASN A 721 0.86 -15.02 -14.22
C ASN A 721 1.33 -14.46 -15.58
N ARG A 722 2.33 -13.58 -15.56
CA ARG A 722 2.97 -13.01 -16.75
C ARG A 722 4.28 -13.70 -17.08
N VAL A 723 5.28 -13.56 -16.21
CA VAL A 723 6.62 -14.12 -16.43
C VAL A 723 6.71 -15.58 -15.96
N GLY A 724 6.06 -15.89 -14.83
CA GLY A 724 5.86 -17.23 -14.28
C GLY A 724 4.56 -17.29 -13.48
N LEU A 725 4.21 -18.47 -12.98
CA LEU A 725 3.03 -18.66 -12.11
C LEU A 725 3.30 -18.09 -10.72
N ASP A 726 2.46 -17.15 -10.28
CA ASP A 726 2.59 -16.37 -9.02
C ASP A 726 3.91 -15.59 -8.87
N GLY A 727 4.57 -15.33 -10.00
CA GLY A 727 5.82 -14.58 -10.07
C GLY A 727 6.86 -15.21 -10.98
N PRO A 728 7.96 -14.49 -11.26
CA PRO A 728 8.25 -13.14 -10.77
C PRO A 728 7.46 -12.03 -11.51
N TRP A 729 7.56 -10.79 -11.03
CA TRP A 729 7.02 -9.60 -11.71
C TRP A 729 7.71 -9.33 -13.05
N ASP A 730 9.01 -9.62 -13.13
CA ASP A 730 9.89 -9.22 -14.23
C ASP A 730 10.70 -10.37 -14.80
N VAL A 731 11.03 -10.24 -16.08
CA VAL A 731 11.99 -11.12 -16.74
C VAL A 731 13.38 -10.89 -16.12
N LYS A 732 13.99 -11.97 -15.61
CA LYS A 732 15.33 -11.96 -15.02
C LYS A 732 16.37 -12.41 -16.03
N ARG A 733 17.47 -11.66 -16.13
CA ARG A 733 18.62 -11.92 -17.01
C ARG A 733 19.87 -12.12 -16.17
N ILE A 734 20.57 -13.23 -16.37
CA ILE A 734 21.78 -13.53 -15.61
C ILE A 734 22.97 -12.84 -16.29
N LEU A 735 23.64 -11.93 -15.57
CA LEU A 735 24.90 -11.34 -16.02
C LEU A 735 26.04 -12.37 -15.91
N GLY A 736 26.06 -13.12 -14.80
CA GLY A 736 27.04 -14.16 -14.52
C GLY A 736 27.36 -14.25 -13.04
N THR A 737 28.56 -14.75 -12.72
CA THR A 737 29.05 -14.86 -11.35
C THR A 737 30.37 -14.13 -11.13
N VAL A 738 30.61 -13.74 -9.88
CA VAL A 738 31.88 -13.16 -9.42
C VAL A 738 32.32 -13.84 -8.11
N PRO A 739 33.62 -14.01 -7.86
CA PRO A 739 34.10 -14.73 -6.69
C PRO A 739 33.97 -13.91 -5.39
N VAL A 740 33.81 -14.61 -4.27
CA VAL A 740 33.92 -14.04 -2.91
C VAL A 740 35.15 -14.65 -2.24
N HIS A 741 35.98 -13.80 -1.61
CA HIS A 741 37.16 -14.25 -0.88
C HIS A 741 36.77 -14.89 0.47
N GLU A 742 37.67 -15.70 1.04
CA GLU A 742 37.42 -16.39 2.32
C GLU A 742 37.09 -15.44 3.49
N ASP A 743 37.60 -14.20 3.44
CA ASP A 743 37.31 -13.16 4.42
C ASP A 743 35.93 -12.50 4.25
N GLY A 744 35.18 -12.86 3.19
CA GLY A 744 33.87 -12.31 2.84
C GLY A 744 33.92 -11.12 1.89
N SER A 745 35.11 -10.66 1.50
CA SER A 745 35.25 -9.51 0.60
C SER A 745 35.03 -9.87 -0.87
N ALA A 746 34.47 -8.94 -1.64
CA ALA A 746 34.29 -9.08 -3.09
C ALA A 746 34.56 -7.76 -3.80
N TYR A 747 35.26 -7.78 -4.94
CA TYR A 747 35.58 -6.59 -5.73
C TYR A 747 35.51 -6.91 -7.21
N PHE A 748 34.57 -6.30 -7.93
CA PHE A 748 34.24 -6.70 -9.30
C PHE A 748 33.71 -5.55 -10.16
N ARG A 749 33.73 -5.75 -11.48
CA ARG A 749 33.17 -4.84 -12.47
C ARG A 749 31.72 -5.18 -12.77
N VAL A 750 30.94 -4.15 -13.05
CA VAL A 750 29.54 -4.26 -13.44
C VAL A 750 29.23 -3.33 -14.62
N PRO A 751 28.26 -3.67 -15.48
CA PRO A 751 27.79 -2.72 -16.49
C PRO A 751 27.23 -1.47 -15.82
N ALA A 752 27.60 -0.30 -16.34
CA ALA A 752 27.03 0.96 -15.86
C ALA A 752 25.56 1.08 -16.28
N ASN A 753 24.79 1.96 -15.61
CA ASN A 753 23.42 2.29 -15.98
C ASN A 753 22.47 1.07 -16.03
N THR A 754 22.80 0.03 -15.27
CA THR A 754 22.10 -1.25 -15.27
C THR A 754 21.64 -1.60 -13.85
N PRO A 755 20.35 -1.87 -13.61
CA PRO A 755 19.85 -2.45 -12.37
C PRO A 755 20.48 -3.81 -12.09
N ILE A 756 21.12 -3.97 -10.92
CA ILE A 756 21.80 -5.21 -10.55
C ILE A 756 21.30 -5.71 -9.20
N SER A 757 20.73 -6.92 -9.21
CA SER A 757 20.45 -7.71 -8.00
C SER A 757 21.54 -8.75 -7.77
N ILE A 758 21.79 -9.06 -6.50
CA ILE A 758 22.89 -9.92 -6.04
C ILE A 758 22.33 -11.10 -5.24
N GLN A 759 22.77 -12.32 -5.56
CA GLN A 759 22.51 -13.52 -4.76
C GLN A 759 23.83 -14.14 -4.27
N PRO A 760 24.09 -14.18 -2.95
CA PRO A 760 25.23 -14.91 -2.40
C PRO A 760 25.02 -16.42 -2.59
N LEU A 761 25.97 -17.09 -3.25
CA LEU A 761 25.88 -18.51 -3.58
C LEU A 761 26.75 -19.38 -2.68
N ASP A 762 26.24 -20.55 -2.30
CA ASP A 762 27.04 -21.58 -1.64
C ASP A 762 27.87 -22.43 -2.63
N GLU A 763 28.50 -23.50 -2.14
CA GLU A 763 29.33 -24.40 -2.95
C GLU A 763 28.56 -25.21 -4.01
N ARG A 764 27.24 -25.34 -3.88
CA ARG A 764 26.35 -25.99 -4.86
C ARG A 764 25.78 -24.98 -5.87
N GLY A 765 26.09 -23.69 -5.73
CA GLY A 765 25.50 -22.62 -6.53
C GLY A 765 24.10 -22.21 -6.08
N GLN A 766 23.68 -22.58 -4.86
CA GLN A 766 22.36 -22.23 -4.32
C GLN A 766 22.41 -20.86 -3.65
N ALA A 767 21.38 -20.04 -3.87
CA ALA A 767 21.25 -18.75 -3.20
C ALA A 767 21.03 -18.93 -1.69
N LEU A 768 21.88 -18.28 -0.90
CA LEU A 768 21.76 -18.18 0.56
C LEU A 768 20.93 -16.97 0.98
N GLN A 769 20.80 -15.97 0.11
CA GLN A 769 19.96 -14.79 0.33
C GLN A 769 19.53 -14.21 -1.02
N LEU A 770 18.37 -13.56 -1.04
CA LEU A 770 17.80 -12.94 -2.23
C LEU A 770 17.74 -11.42 -2.03
N MET A 771 18.45 -10.66 -2.86
CA MET A 771 18.28 -9.20 -2.93
C MET A 771 17.01 -8.89 -3.73
N ARG A 772 15.91 -8.59 -3.04
CA ARG A 772 14.60 -8.24 -3.63
C ARG A 772 14.48 -6.73 -3.83
N SER A 773 15.48 -6.18 -4.51
CA SER A 773 15.72 -4.79 -4.91
C SER A 773 16.98 -4.80 -5.80
N TRP A 774 17.50 -3.65 -6.22
CA TRP A 774 18.72 -3.56 -7.03
C TRP A 774 19.55 -2.32 -6.73
N LEU A 775 20.85 -2.43 -7.04
CA LEU A 775 21.77 -1.29 -7.12
C LEU A 775 22.00 -0.90 -8.58
N THR A 776 22.43 0.34 -8.81
CA THR A 776 22.85 0.82 -10.13
C THR A 776 24.17 1.57 -9.97
N ALA A 777 25.19 1.16 -10.73
CA ALA A 777 26.44 1.90 -10.82
C ALA A 777 26.41 2.86 -12.02
N MET A 778 26.74 4.12 -11.83
CA MET A 778 26.95 5.08 -12.92
C MET A 778 28.29 4.83 -13.64
N PRO A 779 28.48 5.38 -14.86
CA PRO A 779 29.73 5.22 -15.61
C PRO A 779 30.98 5.64 -14.81
N GLY A 780 31.90 4.71 -14.60
CA GLY A 780 33.15 4.95 -13.85
C GLY A 780 32.99 5.01 -12.33
N GLU A 781 31.78 4.83 -11.80
CA GLU A 781 31.51 4.88 -10.37
C GLU A 781 32.21 3.73 -9.62
N LYS A 782 32.58 4.00 -8.36
CA LYS A 782 33.01 2.99 -7.40
C LYS A 782 31.99 2.94 -6.27
N LEU A 783 31.08 1.98 -6.35
CA LEU A 783 30.06 1.70 -5.35
C LEU A 783 30.64 0.78 -4.28
N SER A 784 30.31 1.02 -3.01
CA SER A 784 30.77 0.19 -1.90
C SER A 784 29.64 -0.12 -0.93
N CYS A 785 29.59 -1.37 -0.46
CA CYS A 785 28.78 -1.80 0.67
C CYS A 785 29.69 -2.33 1.78
N VAL A 786 29.26 -2.22 3.03
CA VAL A 786 29.95 -2.87 4.15
C VAL A 786 29.64 -4.36 4.13
N GLY A 787 28.37 -4.74 3.96
CA GLY A 787 27.98 -6.13 3.85
C GLY A 787 26.60 -6.34 3.24
N CYS A 788 25.84 -7.33 3.72
CA CYS A 788 24.55 -7.70 3.16
C CYS A 788 23.40 -7.14 4.02
N HIS A 789 22.72 -6.10 3.53
CA HIS A 789 21.65 -5.38 4.23
C HIS A 789 22.10 -4.82 5.59
N GLU A 790 23.31 -4.25 5.65
CA GLU A 790 23.75 -3.48 6.80
C GLU A 790 22.92 -2.21 7.01
N PRO A 791 22.84 -1.68 8.24
CA PRO A 791 22.41 -0.32 8.44
C PRO A 791 23.35 0.65 7.73
N ASN A 792 22.83 1.65 7.01
CA ASN A 792 23.63 2.65 6.27
C ASN A 792 24.64 3.44 7.12
N ARG A 793 24.51 3.39 8.45
CA ARG A 793 25.41 4.01 9.44
C ARG A 793 26.57 3.11 9.88
N LEU A 794 26.60 1.85 9.44
CA LEU A 794 27.67 0.93 9.79
C LEU A 794 28.97 1.42 9.16
N THR A 795 30.00 1.60 9.99
CA THR A 795 31.34 1.95 9.50
C THR A 795 32.07 0.66 9.11
N PRO A 796 32.71 0.59 7.93
CA PRO A 796 33.50 -0.58 7.55
C PRO A 796 34.65 -0.81 8.53
N ALA A 797 35.05 -2.07 8.69
CA ALA A 797 36.25 -2.42 9.46
C ALA A 797 37.50 -1.77 8.86
N ALA A 798 38.52 -1.50 9.69
CA ALA A 798 39.72 -0.78 9.27
C ALA A 798 40.65 -1.57 8.33
N ASP A 799 40.49 -2.90 8.23
CA ASP A 799 41.31 -3.75 7.39
C ASP A 799 40.75 -3.80 5.96
N ALA A 800 41.61 -3.51 4.98
CA ALA A 800 41.27 -3.68 3.57
C ALA A 800 41.14 -5.18 3.26
N GLY A 801 39.94 -5.61 2.85
CA GLY A 801 39.67 -7.01 2.50
C GLY A 801 40.56 -7.53 1.37
N ALA A 802 40.75 -8.85 1.31
CA ALA A 802 41.62 -9.52 0.33
C ALA A 802 41.27 -9.17 -1.12
N ALA A 803 39.99 -8.89 -1.42
CA ALA A 803 39.52 -8.57 -2.76
C ALA A 803 40.18 -7.33 -3.38
N VAL A 804 40.54 -6.31 -2.59
CA VAL A 804 41.17 -5.08 -3.12
C VAL A 804 42.69 -5.17 -3.27
N MET A 805 43.28 -6.29 -2.88
CA MET A 805 44.71 -6.55 -3.08
C MET A 805 45.03 -6.99 -4.52
N GLY A 806 44.01 -7.36 -5.30
CA GLY A 806 44.09 -7.71 -6.72
C GLY A 806 43.30 -6.76 -7.62
N PRO A 807 43.34 -6.96 -8.95
CA PRO A 807 42.44 -6.25 -9.86
C PRO A 807 40.98 -6.68 -9.61
N PRO A 808 39.98 -5.82 -9.93
CA PRO A 808 38.57 -6.20 -9.82
C PRO A 808 38.27 -7.39 -10.74
N ALA A 809 37.50 -8.35 -10.23
CA ALA A 809 37.06 -9.50 -10.98
C ALA A 809 36.15 -9.10 -12.16
N GLN A 810 36.24 -9.89 -13.23
CA GLN A 810 35.31 -9.83 -14.35
C GLN A 810 34.12 -10.76 -14.06
N ILE A 811 32.97 -10.45 -14.64
CA ILE A 811 31.80 -11.33 -14.56
C ILE A 811 32.08 -12.58 -15.41
N GLU A 812 32.00 -13.75 -14.79
CA GLU A 812 32.06 -15.04 -15.49
C GLU A 812 30.68 -15.36 -16.07
N PRO A 813 30.52 -15.47 -17.40
CA PRO A 813 29.21 -15.66 -18.01
C PRO A 813 28.56 -17.00 -17.65
N TRP A 814 27.25 -17.00 -17.44
CA TRP A 814 26.46 -18.20 -17.13
C TRP A 814 26.01 -18.92 -18.42
N TYR A 815 26.71 -20.02 -18.77
CA TYR A 815 26.48 -20.86 -19.96
C TYR A 815 26.17 -20.10 -21.26
N GLY A 816 26.95 -19.07 -21.57
CA GLY A 816 26.83 -18.27 -22.80
C GLY A 816 26.55 -16.79 -22.56
N PRO A 817 26.05 -16.06 -23.58
CA PRO A 817 25.77 -14.64 -23.47
C PRO A 817 24.56 -14.34 -22.57
N VAL A 818 24.52 -13.11 -22.05
CA VAL A 818 23.43 -12.58 -21.21
C VAL A 818 22.11 -12.61 -21.98
N ARG A 819 21.09 -13.19 -21.36
CA ARG A 819 19.74 -13.39 -21.90
C ARG A 819 18.74 -13.58 -20.77
N GLY A 820 17.45 -13.44 -21.07
CA GLY A 820 16.42 -13.73 -20.09
C GLY A 820 16.25 -15.23 -19.89
N PHE A 821 16.04 -15.62 -18.64
CA PHE A 821 15.90 -17.02 -18.24
C PHE A 821 14.54 -17.56 -18.70
N SER A 822 14.55 -18.57 -19.56
CA SER A 822 13.34 -19.21 -20.09
C SER A 822 13.32 -20.67 -19.71
N PHE A 823 12.19 -21.14 -19.18
CA PHE A 823 12.03 -22.54 -18.80
C PHE A 823 12.24 -23.47 -20.01
N GLU A 824 11.65 -23.13 -21.16
CA GLU A 824 11.77 -23.93 -22.39
C GLU A 824 13.21 -24.04 -22.87
N ARG A 825 14.02 -22.99 -22.70
CA ARG A 825 15.42 -23.00 -23.18
C ARG A 825 16.42 -23.52 -22.16
N GLU A 826 16.16 -23.36 -20.88
CA GLU A 826 17.14 -23.63 -19.82
C GLU A 826 16.79 -24.86 -18.96
N VAL A 827 15.50 -25.20 -18.79
CA VAL A 827 15.02 -26.29 -17.92
C VAL A 827 14.45 -27.47 -18.70
N GLN A 828 13.63 -27.24 -19.73
CA GLN A 828 13.07 -28.33 -20.54
C GLN A 828 14.16 -29.27 -21.10
N PRO A 829 15.34 -28.80 -21.58
CA PRO A 829 16.40 -29.71 -22.01
C PRO A 829 16.94 -30.63 -20.91
N VAL A 830 16.89 -30.19 -19.64
CA VAL A 830 17.23 -31.03 -18.48
C VAL A 830 16.16 -32.12 -18.31
N LEU A 831 14.88 -31.76 -18.42
CA LEU A 831 13.77 -32.72 -18.34
C LEU A 831 13.84 -33.76 -19.47
N ASP A 832 14.14 -33.32 -20.68
CA ASP A 832 14.25 -34.20 -21.86
C ASP A 832 15.38 -35.23 -21.70
N ALA A 833 16.50 -34.81 -21.11
CA ALA A 833 17.65 -35.69 -20.89
C ALA A 833 17.41 -36.68 -19.74
N HIS A 834 16.75 -36.26 -18.65
CA HIS A 834 16.76 -36.98 -17.38
C HIS A 834 15.39 -37.49 -16.89
N CYS A 835 14.29 -36.84 -17.26
CA CYS A 835 12.99 -37.04 -16.60
C CYS A 835 11.93 -37.68 -17.51
N ILE A 836 11.82 -37.26 -18.78
CA ILE A 836 10.70 -37.66 -19.66
C ILE A 836 10.64 -39.16 -19.96
N ALA A 837 11.71 -39.92 -19.68
CA ALA A 837 11.69 -41.38 -19.87
C ALA A 837 10.72 -42.10 -18.93
N CYS A 838 10.41 -41.51 -17.77
CA CYS A 838 9.42 -42.00 -16.82
C CYS A 838 8.17 -41.09 -16.74
N HIS A 839 8.32 -39.84 -17.18
CA HIS A 839 7.29 -38.79 -17.14
C HIS A 839 6.81 -38.43 -18.56
N ASP A 840 6.33 -39.43 -19.30
CA ASP A 840 5.95 -39.34 -20.72
C ASP A 840 4.42 -39.24 -20.96
N GLY A 841 3.65 -38.98 -19.90
CA GLY A 841 2.18 -38.90 -19.96
C GLY A 841 1.46 -40.24 -20.18
N THR A 842 2.16 -41.39 -20.15
CA THR A 842 1.53 -42.71 -20.31
C THR A 842 1.17 -43.42 -19.00
N SER A 843 1.64 -42.88 -17.87
CA SER A 843 1.39 -43.39 -16.52
C SER A 843 0.64 -42.36 -15.67
N ALA A 844 0.30 -42.70 -14.42
CA ALA A 844 -0.33 -41.77 -13.49
C ALA A 844 0.62 -40.66 -12.95
N GLN A 845 1.85 -40.59 -13.45
CA GLN A 845 2.84 -39.58 -13.08
C GLN A 845 2.64 -38.27 -13.88
N PRO A 846 3.16 -37.13 -13.40
CA PRO A 846 3.14 -35.88 -14.15
C PRO A 846 3.78 -36.03 -15.53
N ASP A 847 3.17 -35.45 -16.57
CA ASP A 847 3.74 -35.39 -17.93
C ASP A 847 4.68 -34.19 -18.02
N LEU A 848 5.96 -34.46 -18.29
CA LEU A 848 7.02 -33.44 -18.31
C LEU A 848 7.54 -33.15 -19.73
N ARG A 849 6.83 -33.63 -20.75
CA ARG A 849 7.18 -33.34 -22.16
C ARG A 849 6.71 -31.95 -22.56
N GLU A 850 7.35 -31.44 -23.60
CA GLU A 850 6.80 -30.31 -24.36
C GLU A 850 5.42 -30.65 -24.92
N GLY A 851 4.54 -29.65 -24.99
CA GLY A 851 3.17 -29.81 -25.47
C GLY A 851 2.51 -28.46 -25.73
N GLU A 852 1.21 -28.51 -26.02
CA GLU A 852 0.42 -27.29 -26.25
C GLU A 852 0.42 -26.40 -25.00
N PRO A 853 0.65 -25.07 -25.14
CA PRO A 853 0.68 -24.16 -24.01
C PRO A 853 -0.63 -24.14 -23.21
N VAL A 854 -0.50 -24.09 -21.89
CA VAL A 854 -1.59 -23.95 -20.94
C VAL A 854 -1.85 -22.47 -20.69
N TYR A 855 -3.07 -22.03 -20.96
CA TYR A 855 -3.51 -20.66 -20.68
C TYR A 855 -4.20 -20.61 -19.33
N VAL A 856 -3.84 -19.62 -18.53
CA VAL A 856 -4.48 -19.35 -17.25
C VAL A 856 -5.82 -18.64 -17.48
N PRO A 857 -6.97 -19.24 -17.13
CA PRO A 857 -8.25 -18.56 -17.20
C PRO A 857 -8.37 -17.51 -16.08
N SER A 858 -8.78 -16.29 -16.41
CA SER A 858 -9.13 -15.25 -15.44
C SER A 858 -10.55 -14.74 -15.69
N ASN A 859 -11.26 -14.41 -14.60
CA ASN A 859 -12.61 -13.87 -14.63
C ASN A 859 -12.64 -12.33 -14.66
N ASP A 860 -11.48 -11.68 -14.59
CA ASP A 860 -11.34 -10.22 -14.61
C ASP A 860 -10.91 -9.76 -16.00
N GLY A 861 -11.62 -8.80 -16.60
CA GLY A 861 -11.32 -8.30 -17.94
C GLY A 861 -9.95 -7.64 -18.10
N ALA A 862 -9.38 -7.07 -17.03
CA ALA A 862 -8.02 -6.53 -17.02
C ALA A 862 -6.96 -7.65 -16.99
N TYR A 863 -7.31 -8.81 -16.44
CA TYR A 863 -6.41 -9.97 -16.25
C TYR A 863 -6.77 -11.18 -17.13
N MET A 864 -7.78 -11.06 -18.00
CA MET A 864 -8.34 -12.13 -18.87
C MET A 864 -7.33 -12.74 -19.84
N TYR A 865 -6.16 -12.14 -20.01
CA TYR A 865 -5.13 -12.54 -20.95
C TYR A 865 -3.83 -12.91 -20.23
N GLY A 866 -3.85 -13.86 -19.29
CA GLY A 866 -2.63 -14.39 -18.66
C GLY A 866 -1.61 -14.95 -19.66
N GLY A 867 -0.36 -15.18 -19.22
CA GLY A 867 0.67 -15.82 -20.03
C GLY A 867 0.30 -17.25 -20.46
N ALA A 868 0.92 -17.72 -21.54
CA ALA A 868 0.78 -19.08 -22.04
C ALA A 868 1.96 -19.93 -21.53
N PHE A 869 1.71 -20.91 -20.66
CA PHE A 869 2.78 -21.64 -19.98
C PHE A 869 3.04 -23.02 -20.60
N PRO A 870 4.30 -23.50 -20.63
CA PRO A 870 4.57 -24.89 -20.99
C PRO A 870 3.85 -25.85 -20.04
N PRO A 871 3.23 -26.95 -20.53
CA PRO A 871 2.54 -27.89 -19.64
C PRO A 871 3.49 -28.55 -18.62
N SER A 872 4.72 -28.86 -19.04
CA SER A 872 5.79 -29.37 -18.17
C SER A 872 6.20 -28.37 -17.07
N TYR A 873 6.17 -27.07 -17.36
CA TYR A 873 6.39 -26.02 -16.36
C TYR A 873 5.30 -26.05 -15.30
N VAL A 874 4.02 -26.09 -15.71
CA VAL A 874 2.87 -26.13 -14.79
C VAL A 874 2.94 -27.36 -13.86
N GLU A 875 3.33 -28.52 -14.40
CA GLU A 875 3.46 -29.74 -13.60
C GLU A 875 4.67 -29.72 -12.66
N LEU A 876 5.82 -29.22 -13.11
CA LEU A 876 7.04 -29.19 -12.31
C LEU A 876 6.98 -28.13 -11.20
N TRP A 877 6.43 -26.95 -11.51
CA TRP A 877 6.34 -25.80 -10.60
C TRP A 877 5.62 -26.13 -9.28
N LYS A 878 4.60 -27.01 -9.32
CA LYS A 878 3.88 -27.49 -8.13
C LYS A 878 4.79 -28.10 -7.05
N TYR A 879 5.95 -28.61 -7.44
CA TYR A 879 6.90 -29.23 -6.53
C TYR A 879 7.90 -28.25 -5.93
N VAL A 880 7.82 -26.96 -6.26
CA VAL A 880 8.73 -25.89 -5.84
C VAL A 880 8.13 -25.07 -4.68
N ARG A 881 8.97 -24.78 -3.69
CA ARG A 881 8.71 -23.74 -2.69
C ARG A 881 9.51 -22.51 -3.07
N GLY A 882 8.80 -21.44 -3.42
CA GLY A 882 9.36 -20.14 -3.77
C GLY A 882 8.59 -19.02 -3.06
N HIS A 883 9.08 -17.80 -3.21
CA HIS A 883 8.34 -16.60 -2.80
C HIS A 883 7.36 -16.21 -3.92
N THR A 884 6.28 -15.58 -3.56
CA THR A 884 5.30 -15.02 -4.50
C THR A 884 5.69 -13.60 -4.90
N ILE A 885 5.00 -13.05 -5.90
CA ILE A 885 5.03 -11.62 -6.24
C ILE A 885 4.74 -10.69 -5.05
N GLU A 886 4.12 -11.19 -3.98
CA GLU A 886 3.58 -10.43 -2.86
C GLU A 886 4.10 -10.94 -1.52
N SER A 887 5.22 -11.65 -1.52
CA SER A 887 5.79 -12.21 -0.29
C SER A 887 6.23 -11.14 0.69
N ASP A 888 6.19 -11.48 1.98
CA ASP A 888 6.51 -10.61 3.12
C ASP A 888 7.63 -9.61 2.80
N LEU A 889 7.35 -8.31 2.93
CA LEU A 889 8.25 -7.22 2.55
C LEU A 889 9.48 -7.12 3.45
N HIS A 890 9.42 -7.70 4.65
CA HIS A 890 10.55 -7.71 5.58
C HIS A 890 11.73 -8.51 5.03
N LEU A 891 12.93 -8.20 5.55
CA LEU A 891 14.14 -8.91 5.19
C LEU A 891 14.00 -10.41 5.50
N LEU A 892 14.25 -11.25 4.50
CA LEU A 892 14.15 -12.70 4.61
C LEU A 892 15.28 -13.27 5.48
N MET A 893 14.99 -14.36 6.19
CA MET A 893 16.03 -15.13 6.87
C MET A 893 16.98 -15.75 5.83
N PRO A 894 18.29 -15.89 6.13
CA PRO A 894 19.20 -16.59 5.24
C PRO A 894 18.72 -18.01 4.93
N GLY A 895 18.55 -18.30 3.64
CA GLY A 895 18.06 -19.58 3.14
C GLY A 895 16.54 -19.80 3.29
N GLU A 896 15.74 -18.75 3.53
CA GLU A 896 14.28 -18.86 3.68
C GLU A 896 13.63 -19.62 2.52
N PHE A 897 14.05 -19.36 1.28
CA PHE A 897 13.59 -20.05 0.06
C PHE A 897 14.72 -20.83 -0.62
N ALA A 898 15.66 -21.38 0.15
CA ALA A 898 16.76 -22.15 -0.42
C ALA A 898 16.25 -23.34 -1.26
N ALA A 899 16.82 -23.56 -2.45
CA ALA A 899 16.33 -24.58 -3.37
C ALA A 899 16.35 -26.02 -2.78
N ASP A 900 17.18 -26.35 -1.79
CA ASP A 900 17.18 -27.67 -1.15
C ASP A 900 16.05 -27.87 -0.12
N THR A 901 15.26 -26.84 0.18
CA THR A 901 13.99 -26.94 0.95
C THR A 901 12.81 -27.34 0.07
N THR A 902 12.96 -27.21 -1.25
CA THR A 902 11.95 -27.57 -2.23
C THR A 902 11.83 -29.09 -2.38
N ARG A 903 10.60 -29.60 -2.50
CA ARG A 903 10.34 -31.04 -2.66
C ARG A 903 10.99 -31.63 -3.91
N LEU A 904 11.02 -30.89 -5.02
CA LEU A 904 11.71 -31.32 -6.24
C LEU A 904 13.18 -31.68 -5.97
N VAL A 905 13.93 -30.79 -5.31
CA VAL A 905 15.36 -31.01 -5.02
C VAL A 905 15.54 -32.16 -4.04
N ARG A 906 14.70 -32.27 -3.00
CA ARG A 906 14.75 -33.39 -2.04
C ARG A 906 14.53 -34.75 -2.71
N LEU A 907 13.61 -34.85 -3.67
CA LEU A 907 13.39 -36.08 -4.46
C LEU A 907 14.62 -36.44 -5.29
N LEU A 908 15.21 -35.47 -5.97
CA LEU A 908 16.36 -35.67 -6.85
C LEU A 908 17.63 -36.00 -6.05
N ASP A 909 17.88 -35.33 -4.92
CA ASP A 909 18.99 -35.62 -4.00
C ASP A 909 18.88 -37.04 -3.41
N ALA A 910 17.64 -37.54 -3.21
CA ALA A 910 17.40 -38.93 -2.79
C ALA A 910 17.58 -39.96 -3.92
N GLY A 911 17.91 -39.53 -5.14
CA GLY A 911 18.16 -40.41 -6.29
C GLY A 911 16.88 -40.95 -6.93
N HIS A 912 15.83 -40.12 -7.02
CA HIS A 912 14.52 -40.45 -7.61
C HIS A 912 14.60 -41.43 -8.79
N HIS A 913 14.20 -42.69 -8.57
CA HIS A 913 14.23 -43.80 -9.54
C HIS A 913 15.59 -44.03 -10.25
N GLY A 914 16.70 -43.75 -9.56
CA GLY A 914 18.05 -43.94 -10.10
C GLY A 914 18.51 -42.84 -11.06
N VAL A 915 17.78 -41.73 -11.13
CA VAL A 915 18.18 -40.53 -11.89
C VAL A 915 19.30 -39.82 -11.14
N ALA A 916 20.37 -39.47 -11.87
CA ALA A 916 21.43 -38.60 -11.39
C ALA A 916 21.67 -37.49 -12.42
N LEU A 917 21.72 -36.26 -11.94
CA LEU A 917 21.98 -35.08 -12.75
C LEU A 917 23.49 -34.78 -12.80
N ASP A 918 23.96 -34.24 -13.92
CA ASP A 918 25.29 -33.65 -13.99
C ASP A 918 25.30 -32.24 -13.36
N ALA A 919 26.49 -31.64 -13.23
CA ALA A 919 26.66 -30.37 -12.54
C ALA A 919 25.91 -29.21 -13.23
N GLU A 920 25.93 -29.16 -14.56
CA GLU A 920 25.19 -28.14 -15.32
C GLU A 920 23.67 -28.31 -15.16
N SER A 921 23.16 -29.53 -15.23
CA SER A 921 21.74 -29.80 -15.02
C SER A 921 21.27 -29.40 -13.63
N TRP A 922 22.10 -29.64 -12.61
CA TRP A 922 21.84 -29.17 -11.25
C TRP A 922 21.79 -27.65 -11.17
N ASP A 923 22.81 -26.97 -11.70
CA ASP A 923 22.91 -25.52 -11.65
C ASP A 923 21.75 -24.83 -12.38
N ARG A 924 21.28 -25.39 -13.50
CA ARG A 924 20.09 -24.91 -14.23
C ARG A 924 18.80 -25.01 -13.41
N LEU A 925 18.55 -26.15 -12.76
CA LEU A 925 17.37 -26.34 -11.93
C LEU A 925 17.40 -25.47 -10.67
N ILE A 926 18.56 -25.40 -10.00
CA ILE A 926 18.76 -24.55 -8.81
C ILE A 926 18.57 -23.09 -9.18
N THR A 927 19.20 -22.63 -10.27
CA THR A 927 19.07 -21.25 -10.73
C THR A 927 17.63 -20.91 -11.10
N TRP A 928 16.89 -21.82 -11.76
CA TRP A 928 15.47 -21.60 -12.04
C TRP A 928 14.65 -21.37 -10.77
N ILE A 929 14.89 -22.15 -9.71
CA ILE A 929 14.23 -21.98 -8.41
C ILE A 929 14.65 -20.66 -7.75
N ASP A 930 15.96 -20.37 -7.68
CA ASP A 930 16.49 -19.14 -7.07
C ASP A 930 16.03 -17.86 -7.78
N LEU A 931 15.69 -17.94 -9.07
CA LEU A 931 15.14 -16.83 -9.86
C LEU A 931 13.63 -16.64 -9.69
N ASN A 932 13.01 -17.38 -8.77
CA ASN A 932 11.57 -17.41 -8.57
C ASN A 932 10.80 -18.04 -9.74
N THR A 933 11.36 -19.08 -10.35
CA THR A 933 10.70 -19.91 -11.36
C THR A 933 10.13 -19.18 -12.59
N PRO A 934 10.87 -18.31 -13.30
CA PRO A 934 10.37 -17.71 -14.54
C PRO A 934 10.06 -18.82 -15.58
N ALA A 935 8.93 -18.70 -16.26
CA ALA A 935 8.60 -19.50 -17.44
C ALA A 935 9.16 -18.85 -18.71
N HIS A 936 9.03 -17.53 -18.81
CA HIS A 936 9.39 -16.74 -19.98
C HIS A 936 10.64 -15.89 -19.74
N GLY A 937 11.49 -15.82 -20.76
CA GLY A 937 12.73 -15.05 -20.75
C GLY A 937 12.65 -13.74 -21.52
N THR A 938 11.52 -13.40 -22.15
CA THR A 938 11.36 -12.15 -22.93
C THR A 938 9.89 -11.72 -23.00
N TRP A 939 9.60 -10.46 -23.34
CA TRP A 939 8.20 -10.02 -23.49
C TRP A 939 7.58 -10.51 -24.79
N HIS A 940 8.35 -10.72 -25.87
CA HIS A 940 7.77 -11.27 -27.09
C HIS A 940 7.34 -12.74 -26.95
N GLU A 941 7.95 -13.50 -26.03
CA GLU A 941 7.45 -14.83 -25.63
C GLU A 941 6.09 -14.76 -24.93
N ILE A 942 5.85 -13.69 -24.16
CA ILE A 942 4.63 -13.52 -23.35
C ILE A 942 3.48 -12.96 -24.20
N VAL A 943 3.73 -11.92 -25.00
CA VAL A 943 2.67 -11.15 -25.69
C VAL A 943 2.81 -11.10 -27.22
N GLY A 944 3.87 -11.69 -27.79
CA GLY A 944 4.13 -11.72 -29.22
C GLY A 944 4.84 -10.48 -29.79
N TRP A 945 5.50 -10.65 -30.94
CA TRP A 945 6.28 -9.60 -31.60
C TRP A 945 5.45 -8.39 -32.04
N GLU A 946 4.18 -8.59 -32.43
CA GLU A 946 3.30 -7.51 -32.89
C GLU A 946 3.17 -6.38 -31.87
N LYS A 947 3.14 -6.72 -30.57
CA LYS A 947 3.07 -5.74 -29.49
C LYS A 947 4.45 -5.15 -29.14
N VAL A 948 5.50 -5.97 -29.22
CA VAL A 948 6.83 -5.65 -28.70
C VAL A 948 7.70 -4.83 -29.65
N GLU A 949 7.68 -5.13 -30.95
CA GLU A 949 8.70 -4.67 -31.91
C GLU A 949 8.91 -3.15 -31.88
N HIS A 950 7.82 -2.37 -32.00
CA HIS A 950 7.90 -0.91 -32.03
C HIS A 950 8.41 -0.32 -30.72
N GLN A 951 7.91 -0.80 -29.57
CA GLN A 951 8.29 -0.28 -28.26
C GLN A 951 9.72 -0.69 -27.87
N ARG A 952 10.16 -1.90 -28.26
CA ARG A 952 11.56 -2.35 -28.15
C ARG A 952 12.47 -1.39 -28.89
N ASP A 953 12.20 -1.12 -30.16
CA ASP A 953 13.07 -0.27 -30.99
C ASP A 953 13.13 1.16 -30.43
N ARG A 954 11.98 1.70 -30.01
CA ARG A 954 11.91 3.03 -29.41
C ARG A 954 12.64 3.11 -28.07
N ARG A 955 12.48 2.12 -27.19
CA ARG A 955 13.22 2.03 -25.92
C ARG A 955 14.72 1.98 -26.17
N ARG A 956 15.19 1.17 -27.13
CA ARG A 956 16.62 1.06 -27.47
C ARG A 956 17.19 2.37 -27.99
N GLU A 957 16.47 3.08 -28.84
CA GLU A 957 16.87 4.40 -29.32
C GLU A 957 17.08 5.40 -28.15
N LEU A 958 16.10 5.50 -27.25
CA LEU A 958 16.14 6.43 -26.12
C LEU A 958 17.20 6.03 -25.08
N LEU A 959 17.40 4.73 -24.83
CA LEU A 959 18.48 4.21 -24.01
C LEU A 959 19.86 4.57 -24.57
N GLN A 960 20.03 4.44 -25.89
CA GLN A 960 21.30 4.79 -26.52
C GLN A 960 21.57 6.30 -26.43
N LEU A 961 20.54 7.14 -26.56
CA LEU A 961 20.68 8.60 -26.49
C LEU A 961 21.01 9.10 -25.08
N TYR A 962 20.32 8.60 -24.05
CA TYR A 962 20.36 9.18 -22.71
C TYR A 962 21.08 8.35 -21.65
N ALA A 963 21.38 7.07 -21.94
CA ALA A 963 22.09 6.17 -21.04
C ALA A 963 23.31 5.49 -21.69
N ALA A 964 23.56 5.71 -22.99
CA ALA A 964 24.64 5.05 -23.76
C ALA A 964 24.58 3.51 -23.70
N ILE A 965 23.37 2.95 -23.69
CA ILE A 965 23.12 1.51 -23.72
C ILE A 965 22.56 1.12 -25.09
N ASP A 966 23.24 0.22 -25.79
CA ASP A 966 22.76 -0.44 -27.01
C ASP A 966 22.71 -1.95 -26.79
N GLU A 967 21.68 -2.40 -26.08
CA GLU A 967 21.37 -3.83 -25.95
C GLU A 967 19.96 -4.13 -26.45
N ASP A 968 19.76 -5.34 -26.96
CA ASP A 968 18.44 -5.87 -27.27
C ASP A 968 17.98 -6.80 -26.14
N PRO A 969 17.08 -6.36 -25.25
CA PRO A 969 16.63 -7.21 -24.16
C PRO A 969 15.66 -8.33 -24.62
N GLU A 970 15.20 -8.30 -25.89
CA GLU A 970 14.41 -9.36 -26.51
C GLU A 970 15.27 -10.42 -27.21
N ALA A 971 16.60 -10.29 -27.21
CA ALA A 971 17.48 -11.25 -27.86
C ALA A 971 17.39 -12.65 -27.22
N VAL A 972 17.02 -13.64 -28.04
CA VAL A 972 16.98 -15.06 -27.66
C VAL A 972 18.13 -15.84 -28.27
N TYR A 973 18.54 -16.90 -27.58
CA TYR A 973 19.63 -17.77 -27.99
C TYR A 973 19.13 -19.22 -28.06
N PRO A 974 19.84 -20.12 -28.77
CA PRO A 974 19.43 -21.52 -28.87
C PRO A 974 19.27 -22.18 -27.49
N ALA A 975 18.33 -23.13 -27.38
CA ALA A 975 18.14 -23.92 -26.18
C ALA A 975 19.41 -24.67 -25.76
N ALA A 976 19.54 -24.90 -24.45
CA ALA A 976 20.67 -25.61 -23.88
C ALA A 976 20.80 -27.04 -24.44
N GLN A 977 22.04 -27.51 -24.62
CA GLN A 977 22.33 -28.88 -25.06
C GLN A 977 22.82 -29.71 -23.88
N VAL A 978 21.88 -30.35 -23.18
CA VAL A 978 22.19 -31.22 -22.03
C VAL A 978 22.45 -32.65 -22.49
N ARG A 979 23.49 -33.29 -21.94
CA ARG A 979 23.85 -34.67 -22.31
C ARG A 979 23.12 -35.65 -21.41
N ARG A 980 22.52 -36.68 -22.01
CA ARG A 980 21.98 -37.82 -21.26
C ARG A 980 23.12 -38.67 -20.66
N PRO A 981 23.27 -38.76 -19.33
CA PRO A 981 24.26 -39.65 -18.72
C PRO A 981 23.81 -41.11 -18.80
N SER A 982 24.77 -42.03 -18.64
CA SER A 982 24.49 -43.46 -18.43
C SER A 982 23.83 -43.66 -17.06
N SER A 983 22.73 -44.42 -17.01
CA SER A 983 22.01 -44.73 -15.77
C SER A 983 22.92 -45.33 -14.71
N LEU A 984 22.78 -44.88 -13.46
CA LEU A 984 23.40 -45.54 -12.32
C LEU A 984 22.63 -46.83 -12.01
N PRO A 985 23.30 -47.91 -11.58
CA PRO A 985 22.59 -49.06 -11.03
C PRO A 985 21.84 -48.62 -9.76
N LEU A 986 20.54 -48.92 -9.70
CA LEU A 986 19.78 -48.84 -8.46
C LEU A 986 20.50 -49.68 -7.40
N ALA A 987 20.81 -49.08 -6.25
CA ALA A 987 21.28 -49.86 -5.11
C ALA A 987 20.17 -50.84 -4.72
N GLU A 988 20.48 -52.14 -4.67
CA GLU A 988 19.56 -53.10 -4.07
C GLU A 988 19.37 -52.72 -2.61
N GLU A 989 18.12 -52.41 -2.22
CA GLU A 989 17.79 -52.26 -0.81
C GLU A 989 18.03 -53.62 -0.13
N PRO A 990 18.86 -53.68 0.93
CA PRO A 990 19.06 -54.92 1.65
C PRO A 990 17.72 -55.36 2.25
N ALA A 991 17.42 -56.66 2.15
CA ALA A 991 16.23 -57.21 2.77
C ALA A 991 16.22 -56.86 4.26
N PRO A 992 15.10 -56.38 4.82
CA PRO A 992 15.05 -55.97 6.21
C PRO A 992 15.44 -57.13 7.12
N ALA A 993 16.32 -56.85 8.09
CA ALA A 993 16.75 -57.84 9.06
C ALA A 993 15.54 -58.38 9.84
N ALA A 994 15.46 -59.69 10.03
CA ALA A 994 14.49 -60.28 10.95
C ALA A 994 14.95 -60.07 12.41
N LEU A 995 14.04 -59.64 13.28
CA LEU A 995 14.31 -59.41 14.70
C LEU A 995 13.20 -60.01 15.57
N ASP A 996 13.55 -60.96 16.43
CA ASP A 996 12.60 -61.57 17.36
C ASP A 996 12.03 -60.52 18.33
N GLY A 997 10.69 -60.47 18.45
CA GLY A 997 9.99 -59.49 19.30
C GLY A 997 9.75 -58.12 18.66
N TRP A 998 9.95 -57.98 17.35
CA TRP A 998 9.64 -56.78 16.55
C TRP A 998 8.98 -57.17 15.22
N PRO A 999 7.92 -56.47 14.76
CA PRO A 999 7.17 -55.40 15.43
C PRO A 999 6.36 -55.92 16.65
N PHE A 1000 5.81 -55.00 17.43
CA PHE A 1000 4.91 -55.30 18.56
C PHE A 1000 3.69 -54.36 18.55
N ASP A 1001 2.59 -54.80 19.16
CA ASP A 1001 1.33 -54.04 19.15
C ASP A 1001 1.29 -52.93 20.22
N GLY A 1002 0.27 -52.07 20.15
CA GLY A 1002 0.12 -50.95 21.09
C GLY A 1002 -0.08 -51.37 22.55
N LEU A 1003 -0.63 -52.58 22.82
CA LEU A 1003 -0.78 -53.09 24.19
C LEU A 1003 0.58 -53.51 24.76
N GLN A 1004 1.41 -54.14 23.94
CA GLN A 1004 2.79 -54.48 24.27
C GLN A 1004 3.62 -53.20 24.45
N ALA A 1005 3.48 -52.22 23.57
CA ALA A 1005 4.12 -50.91 23.69
C ALA A 1005 3.77 -50.21 25.02
N ALA A 1006 2.48 -50.16 25.36
CA ALA A 1006 1.97 -49.63 26.63
C ALA A 1006 2.52 -50.39 27.85
N SER A 1007 2.59 -51.72 27.77
CA SER A 1007 3.17 -52.56 28.83
C SER A 1007 4.67 -52.33 29.00
N MET A 1008 5.41 -52.08 27.91
CA MET A 1008 6.85 -51.78 27.95
C MET A 1008 7.11 -50.40 28.58
N GLN A 1009 6.25 -49.42 28.29
CA GLN A 1009 6.34 -48.09 28.87
C GLN A 1009 5.92 -48.06 30.35
N GLY A 1010 4.95 -48.89 30.74
CA GLY A 1010 4.38 -48.93 32.07
C GLY A 1010 3.51 -47.69 32.37
N LEU A 1011 2.58 -47.36 31.46
CA LEU A 1011 1.68 -46.18 31.53
C LEU A 1011 1.03 -46.00 32.92
N THR A 1012 1.63 -45.15 33.74
CA THR A 1012 1.20 -44.76 35.10
C THR A 1012 1.45 -43.25 35.26
N ALA A 1013 1.01 -42.63 36.37
CA ALA A 1013 1.39 -41.23 36.65
C ALA A 1013 2.91 -41.00 36.72
N GLU A 1014 3.69 -42.07 36.98
CA GLU A 1014 5.16 -42.07 37.02
C GLU A 1014 5.81 -42.13 35.63
N SER A 1015 5.06 -42.32 34.54
CA SER A 1015 5.59 -42.34 33.17
C SER A 1015 5.50 -40.98 32.45
N ARG A 1016 5.09 -39.94 33.17
CA ARG A 1016 5.07 -38.54 32.72
C ARG A 1016 5.90 -37.66 33.65
N ARG A 1017 6.70 -36.77 33.07
CA ARG A 1017 7.47 -35.74 33.79
C ARG A 1017 7.13 -34.37 33.20
N ALA A 1018 7.30 -33.30 33.97
CA ALA A 1018 7.21 -31.94 33.46
C ALA A 1018 8.38 -31.10 33.99
N VAL A 1019 8.86 -30.20 33.16
CA VAL A 1019 9.90 -29.21 33.46
C VAL A 1019 9.27 -27.83 33.35
N ARG A 1020 9.41 -26.97 34.37
CA ARG A 1020 8.90 -25.60 34.34
C ARG A 1020 9.93 -24.64 33.73
N LEU A 1021 9.45 -23.74 32.89
CA LEU A 1021 10.21 -22.65 32.28
C LEU A 1021 10.00 -21.32 33.03
N GLY A 1022 10.78 -20.30 32.66
CA GLY A 1022 10.84 -19.02 33.36
C GLY A 1022 9.53 -18.22 33.40
N ASP A 1023 8.63 -18.43 32.44
CA ASP A 1023 7.29 -17.80 32.39
C ASP A 1023 6.20 -18.62 33.12
N GLY A 1024 6.56 -19.78 33.68
CA GLY A 1024 5.65 -20.72 34.33
C GLY A 1024 5.03 -21.77 33.40
N SER A 1025 5.32 -21.74 32.10
CA SER A 1025 4.94 -22.82 31.17
C SER A 1025 5.67 -24.13 31.48
N GLU A 1026 5.12 -25.25 31.03
CA GLU A 1026 5.68 -26.59 31.29
C GLU A 1026 6.06 -27.28 29.97
N LEU A 1027 7.27 -27.87 29.93
CA LEU A 1027 7.69 -28.87 28.96
C LEU A 1027 7.35 -30.24 29.52
N ALA A 1028 6.33 -30.89 28.98
CA ALA A 1028 5.93 -32.22 29.38
C ALA A 1028 6.73 -33.30 28.63
N LEU A 1029 7.08 -34.38 29.32
CA LEU A 1029 7.87 -35.48 28.77
C LEU A 1029 7.27 -36.85 29.10
N ARG A 1030 7.43 -37.80 28.18
CA ARG A 1030 7.10 -39.22 28.36
C ARG A 1030 8.37 -40.05 28.46
N ARG A 1031 8.32 -41.05 29.34
CA ARG A 1031 9.40 -42.04 29.44
C ARG A 1031 9.32 -43.00 28.26
N ILE A 1032 10.40 -43.16 27.52
CA ILE A 1032 10.54 -44.07 26.37
C ILE A 1032 11.39 -45.27 26.79
N PRO A 1033 10.90 -46.52 26.64
CA PRO A 1033 11.62 -47.70 27.10
C PRO A 1033 12.83 -48.01 26.19
N ALA A 1034 13.85 -48.65 26.77
CA ALA A 1034 14.94 -49.26 26.00
C ALA A 1034 14.42 -50.43 25.13
N GLY A 1035 15.08 -50.71 24.02
CA GLY A 1035 14.67 -51.78 23.12
C GLY A 1035 15.52 -51.92 21.86
N ARG A 1036 15.11 -52.83 20.98
CA ARG A 1036 15.72 -53.07 19.67
C ARG A 1036 14.63 -53.04 18.61
N TYR A 1037 14.94 -52.47 17.45
CA TYR A 1037 14.01 -52.41 16.32
C TYR A 1037 14.75 -52.49 15.00
N VAL A 1038 13.99 -52.70 13.92
CA VAL A 1038 14.50 -52.63 12.55
C VAL A 1038 14.21 -51.23 12.01
N ASN A 1039 15.26 -50.46 11.71
CA ASN A 1039 15.13 -49.09 11.20
C ASN A 1039 14.75 -49.06 9.71
N GLY A 1040 14.53 -47.85 9.17
CA GLY A 1040 14.19 -47.63 7.76
C GLY A 1040 15.21 -48.14 6.73
N ARG A 1041 16.43 -48.51 7.15
CA ARG A 1041 17.45 -49.13 6.28
C ARG A 1041 17.47 -50.66 6.39
N GLY A 1042 16.50 -51.24 7.08
CA GLY A 1042 16.45 -52.68 7.33
C GLY A 1042 17.49 -53.16 8.35
N GLN A 1043 18.10 -52.26 9.13
CA GLN A 1043 19.17 -52.58 10.07
C GLN A 1043 18.62 -52.70 11.50
N VAL A 1044 19.14 -53.65 12.27
CA VAL A 1044 18.81 -53.76 13.70
C VAL A 1044 19.52 -52.65 14.47
N VAL A 1045 18.76 -51.78 15.11
CA VAL A 1045 19.22 -50.68 15.96
C VAL A 1045 18.88 -50.98 17.41
N GLU A 1046 19.77 -50.62 18.34
CA GLU A 1046 19.60 -50.80 19.78
C GLU A 1046 19.53 -49.43 20.49
N VAL A 1047 18.42 -49.19 21.17
CA VAL A 1047 18.24 -48.09 22.12
C VAL A 1047 18.53 -48.65 23.51
N SER A 1048 19.77 -48.48 23.96
CA SER A 1048 20.34 -49.21 25.11
C SER A 1048 19.80 -48.80 26.49
N LYS A 1049 19.24 -47.58 26.61
CA LYS A 1049 18.72 -47.03 27.87
C LYS A 1049 17.37 -46.37 27.65
N PRO A 1050 16.47 -46.41 28.66
CA PRO A 1050 15.30 -45.57 28.66
C PRO A 1050 15.71 -44.08 28.75
N PHE A 1051 14.84 -43.21 28.24
CA PHE A 1051 15.02 -41.76 28.29
C PHE A 1051 13.65 -41.09 28.35
N TRP A 1052 13.60 -39.83 28.76
CA TRP A 1052 12.41 -38.99 28.69
C TRP A 1052 12.44 -38.18 27.40
N MET A 1053 11.33 -38.08 26.68
CA MET A 1053 11.20 -37.30 25.46
C MET A 1053 10.03 -36.32 25.58
N GLY A 1054 10.18 -35.11 25.05
CA GLY A 1054 9.08 -34.14 24.97
C GLY A 1054 7.83 -34.77 24.39
N GLU A 1055 6.68 -34.61 25.08
CA GLU A 1055 5.36 -35.08 24.62
C GLU A 1055 5.04 -34.54 23.23
N THR A 1056 5.44 -33.29 22.98
CA THR A 1056 5.31 -32.53 21.73
C THR A 1056 6.66 -31.91 21.36
N GLU A 1057 6.70 -31.24 20.22
CA GLU A 1057 7.71 -30.24 19.89
C GLU A 1057 7.71 -29.09 20.92
N VAL A 1058 8.84 -28.38 20.99
CA VAL A 1058 8.95 -27.12 21.74
C VAL A 1058 8.10 -26.06 21.06
N THR A 1059 7.26 -25.33 21.81
CA THR A 1059 6.39 -24.28 21.24
C THR A 1059 7.08 -22.93 21.13
N ASN A 1060 6.51 -22.01 20.34
CA ASN A 1060 6.97 -20.62 20.27
C ASN A 1060 7.04 -19.95 21.65
N ARG A 1061 5.99 -20.09 22.48
CA ARG A 1061 5.96 -19.56 23.85
C ARG A 1061 7.11 -20.11 24.71
N GLN A 1062 7.32 -21.43 24.67
CA GLN A 1062 8.40 -22.08 25.42
C GLN A 1062 9.77 -21.61 24.94
N TYR A 1063 9.97 -21.47 23.64
CA TYR A 1063 11.23 -20.99 23.07
C TYR A 1063 11.47 -19.50 23.38
N ARG A 1064 10.43 -18.65 23.45
CA ARG A 1064 10.58 -17.23 23.84
C ARG A 1064 11.04 -17.02 25.28
N CYS A 1065 10.91 -18.02 26.15
CA CYS A 1065 11.59 -18.01 27.46
C CYS A 1065 13.13 -18.01 27.31
N PHE A 1066 13.63 -18.55 26.19
CA PHE A 1066 15.03 -18.57 25.84
C PHE A 1066 15.43 -17.33 25.03
N ASP A 1067 14.72 -17.05 23.93
CA ASP A 1067 14.93 -15.89 23.07
C ASP A 1067 13.62 -15.10 22.89
N PRO A 1068 13.39 -14.05 23.69
CA PRO A 1068 12.15 -13.26 23.62
C PRO A 1068 11.89 -12.58 22.28
N ARG A 1069 12.91 -12.47 21.42
CA ARG A 1069 12.80 -11.83 20.09
C ARG A 1069 12.56 -12.85 18.97
N HIS A 1070 12.46 -14.15 19.30
CA HIS A 1070 12.20 -15.17 18.30
C HIS A 1070 10.84 -14.97 17.63
N ASP A 1071 10.86 -15.02 16.31
CA ASP A 1071 9.69 -14.95 15.45
C ASP A 1071 9.79 -16.07 14.43
N SER A 1072 8.92 -17.08 14.57
CA SER A 1072 8.76 -18.15 13.58
C SER A 1072 8.14 -17.65 12.27
N ARG A 1073 7.72 -16.39 12.20
CA ARG A 1073 7.14 -15.68 11.05
C ARG A 1073 5.79 -16.22 10.60
N LEU A 1074 5.43 -15.87 9.37
CA LEU A 1074 4.28 -16.37 8.63
C LEU A 1074 4.80 -17.36 7.57
N GLU A 1075 3.98 -18.33 7.19
CA GLU A 1075 4.12 -18.92 5.86
C GLU A 1075 3.38 -18.02 4.87
N THR A 1076 4.10 -17.56 3.86
CA THR A 1076 3.62 -16.53 2.93
C THR A 1076 2.29 -16.92 2.32
N GLY A 1077 1.35 -15.99 2.32
CA GLY A 1077 0.07 -16.16 1.65
C GLY A 1077 0.29 -16.43 0.15
N ASP A 1078 -0.58 -17.25 -0.40
CA ASP A 1078 -0.63 -17.43 -1.85
C ASP A 1078 -1.33 -16.17 -2.43
N PHE A 1079 -0.73 -15.50 -3.42
CA PHE A 1079 -1.26 -14.29 -4.09
C PHE A 1079 -1.20 -12.95 -3.32
N LEU A 1080 -1.97 -11.93 -3.77
CA LEU A 1080 -1.99 -10.53 -3.28
C LEU A 1080 -2.27 -10.39 -1.78
N GLN A 1081 -1.54 -9.48 -1.13
CA GLN A 1081 -1.58 -9.24 0.32
C GLN A 1081 -1.72 -7.74 0.60
N PHE A 1082 -2.80 -7.29 1.22
CA PHE A 1082 -3.04 -5.86 1.51
C PHE A 1082 -3.25 -5.54 3.00
N SER A 1083 -3.38 -6.57 3.84
CA SER A 1083 -3.58 -6.45 5.29
C SER A 1083 -2.71 -7.44 6.08
N ILE A 1084 -2.66 -7.26 7.41
CA ILE A 1084 -1.93 -8.19 8.29
C ILE A 1084 -2.52 -9.60 8.25
N GLU A 1085 -3.84 -9.72 8.10
CA GLU A 1085 -4.55 -11.00 7.99
C GLU A 1085 -4.34 -11.68 6.62
N GLU A 1086 -4.10 -10.91 5.56
CA GLU A 1086 -3.86 -11.41 4.20
C GLU A 1086 -2.40 -11.81 3.95
N ARG A 1087 -1.46 -11.28 4.75
CA ARG A 1087 -0.01 -11.47 4.54
C ARG A 1087 0.46 -12.93 4.56
N GLY A 1088 -0.32 -13.80 5.19
CA GLY A 1088 -0.06 -15.22 5.23
C GLY A 1088 -0.50 -15.87 6.53
N TYR A 1089 -0.20 -17.15 6.67
CA TYR A 1089 -0.66 -17.95 7.79
C TYR A 1089 0.39 -17.90 8.90
N PRO A 1090 0.01 -17.49 10.12
CA PRO A 1090 0.97 -17.43 11.22
C PRO A 1090 1.46 -18.81 11.59
N VAL A 1091 2.78 -18.94 11.72
CA VAL A 1091 3.46 -20.09 12.34
C VAL A 1091 4.18 -19.68 13.64
N ASN A 1092 3.87 -18.48 14.13
CA ASN A 1092 4.45 -17.87 15.33
C ASN A 1092 3.47 -17.73 16.50
N LEU A 1093 2.30 -18.40 16.47
CA LEU A 1093 1.40 -18.40 17.62
C LEU A 1093 2.00 -19.19 18.79
N ASP A 1094 1.63 -18.82 20.01
CA ASP A 1094 2.27 -19.29 21.26
C ASP A 1094 2.33 -20.81 21.42
N ASP A 1095 1.27 -21.51 21.00
CA ASP A 1095 1.12 -22.96 21.14
C ASP A 1095 1.46 -23.74 19.86
N GLN A 1096 1.84 -23.06 18.76
CA GLN A 1096 2.43 -23.71 17.59
C GLN A 1096 3.88 -24.16 17.87
N PRO A 1097 4.37 -25.21 17.18
CA PRO A 1097 5.76 -25.60 17.25
C PRO A 1097 6.67 -24.44 16.84
N VAL A 1098 7.80 -24.29 17.53
CA VAL A 1098 8.82 -23.34 17.10
C VAL A 1098 9.48 -23.84 15.82
N VAL A 1099 9.56 -22.99 14.81
CA VAL A 1099 10.22 -23.28 13.52
C VAL A 1099 11.15 -22.14 13.12
N ARG A 1100 11.87 -22.25 11.99
CA ARG A 1100 12.92 -21.29 11.58
C ARG A 1100 14.04 -21.13 12.63
N VAL A 1101 14.22 -22.15 13.47
CA VAL A 1101 15.32 -22.26 14.42
C VAL A 1101 16.39 -23.17 13.83
N SER A 1102 17.65 -22.71 13.83
CA SER A 1102 18.76 -23.54 13.37
C SER A 1102 19.07 -24.66 14.36
N TRP A 1103 19.70 -25.73 13.88
CA TRP A 1103 20.16 -26.81 14.76
C TRP A 1103 21.04 -26.29 15.89
N GLU A 1104 21.95 -25.35 15.62
CA GLU A 1104 22.82 -24.73 16.62
C GLU A 1104 22.02 -24.01 17.72
N ARG A 1105 20.95 -23.30 17.35
CA ARG A 1105 20.06 -22.62 18.29
C ARG A 1105 19.22 -23.61 19.10
N ALA A 1106 18.72 -24.67 18.47
CA ALA A 1106 18.00 -25.74 19.15
C ALA A 1106 18.91 -26.48 20.16
N ALA A 1107 20.16 -26.77 19.79
CA ALA A 1107 21.15 -27.34 20.68
C ALA A 1107 21.48 -26.41 21.85
N ALA A 1108 21.67 -25.11 21.59
CA ALA A 1108 21.92 -24.11 22.63
C ALA A 1108 20.74 -23.97 23.61
N PHE A 1109 19.51 -24.10 23.14
CA PHE A 1109 18.32 -24.17 23.99
C PHE A 1109 18.40 -25.37 24.95
N CYS A 1110 18.72 -26.56 24.44
CA CYS A 1110 18.92 -27.75 25.26
C CYS A 1110 20.04 -27.58 26.28
N GLU A 1111 21.19 -27.03 25.89
CA GLU A 1111 22.34 -26.78 26.77
C GLU A 1111 22.00 -25.81 27.90
N ARG A 1112 21.28 -24.71 27.60
CA ARG A 1112 20.82 -23.78 28.63
C ARG A 1112 19.86 -24.46 29.60
N LEU A 1113 18.90 -25.22 29.09
CA LEU A 1113 17.94 -25.95 29.93
C LEU A 1113 18.64 -27.02 30.79
N ALA A 1114 19.65 -27.71 30.25
CA ALA A 1114 20.49 -28.65 30.99
C ALA A 1114 21.17 -27.96 32.18
N SER A 1115 21.75 -26.77 31.94
CA SER A 1115 22.43 -25.98 32.97
C SER A 1115 21.46 -25.46 34.04
N GLU A 1116 20.26 -25.04 33.67
CA GLU A 1116 19.26 -24.50 34.61
C GLU A 1116 18.68 -25.59 35.51
N LEU A 1117 18.50 -26.81 35.00
CA LEU A 1117 17.86 -27.91 35.72
C LEU A 1117 18.84 -28.86 36.41
N GLY A 1118 20.12 -28.83 36.04
CA GLY A 1118 21.10 -29.84 36.47
C GLY A 1118 20.78 -31.23 35.93
N LEU A 1119 20.19 -31.31 34.74
CA LEU A 1119 19.80 -32.55 34.06
C LEU A 1119 20.55 -32.66 32.72
N GLU A 1120 20.69 -33.88 32.20
CA GLU A 1120 21.22 -34.09 30.85
C GLU A 1120 20.10 -33.87 29.82
N VAL A 1121 19.97 -32.64 29.31
CA VAL A 1121 19.00 -32.25 28.27
C VAL A 1121 19.72 -32.14 26.92
N ARG A 1122 19.15 -32.76 25.87
CA ARG A 1122 19.70 -32.71 24.49
C ARG A 1122 18.62 -32.92 23.43
N LEU A 1123 18.99 -32.77 22.17
CA LEU A 1123 18.17 -33.25 21.04
C LEU A 1123 18.19 -34.81 21.00
N PRO A 1124 17.09 -35.46 20.56
CA PRO A 1124 17.08 -36.91 20.34
C PRO A 1124 18.05 -37.27 19.22
N THR A 1125 18.70 -38.43 19.28
CA THR A 1125 19.38 -38.98 18.11
C THR A 1125 18.35 -39.40 17.05
N ALA A 1126 18.75 -39.49 15.78
CA ALA A 1126 17.89 -39.95 14.70
C ALA A 1126 17.32 -41.36 14.94
N GLU A 1127 18.09 -42.21 15.63
CA GLU A 1127 17.69 -43.56 16.03
C GLU A 1127 16.70 -43.57 17.19
N GLU A 1128 16.92 -42.73 18.21
CA GLU A 1128 15.97 -42.55 19.34
C GLU A 1128 14.65 -41.95 18.88
N TRP A 1129 14.71 -40.97 17.98
CA TRP A 1129 13.52 -40.37 17.39
C TRP A 1129 12.71 -41.40 16.61
N GLU A 1130 13.33 -42.18 15.73
CA GLU A 1130 12.61 -43.18 14.93
C GLU A 1130 12.04 -44.31 15.82
N TRP A 1131 12.77 -44.74 16.85
CA TRP A 1131 12.25 -45.67 17.85
C TRP A 1131 10.99 -45.13 18.53
N ALA A 1132 11.08 -43.89 19.03
CA ALA A 1132 10.00 -43.19 19.71
C ALA A 1132 8.78 -42.98 18.79
N CYS A 1133 9.01 -42.62 17.53
CA CYS A 1133 7.99 -42.40 16.51
C CYS A 1133 7.20 -43.67 16.23
N ARG A 1134 7.91 -44.78 15.97
CA ARG A 1134 7.32 -46.07 15.61
C ARG A 1134 6.51 -46.70 16.73
N ALA A 1135 6.98 -46.59 17.97
CA ALA A 1135 6.33 -47.13 19.17
C ALA A 1135 5.82 -48.59 19.01
N GLY A 1136 6.59 -49.43 18.30
CA GLY A 1136 6.24 -50.83 18.01
C GLY A 1136 5.92 -51.15 16.55
N SER A 1137 5.55 -50.15 15.76
CA SER A 1137 5.12 -50.32 14.36
C SER A 1137 6.29 -50.51 13.38
N SER A 1138 6.14 -51.51 12.49
CA SER A 1138 6.98 -51.64 11.28
C SER A 1138 6.38 -50.94 10.06
N GLU A 1139 5.18 -50.37 10.16
CA GLU A 1139 4.50 -49.70 9.05
C GLU A 1139 5.06 -48.29 8.81
N HIS A 1140 4.47 -47.58 7.84
CA HIS A 1140 4.87 -46.23 7.46
C HIS A 1140 4.55 -45.21 8.57
N PHE A 1141 3.37 -45.34 9.16
CA PHE A 1141 2.93 -44.64 10.36
C PHE A 1141 2.71 -45.63 11.50
N TRP A 1142 2.64 -45.13 12.75
CA TRP A 1142 2.23 -46.00 13.86
C TRP A 1142 0.80 -46.50 13.74
N TRP A 1143 -0.07 -45.78 13.00
CA TRP A 1143 -1.47 -46.13 12.79
C TRP A 1143 -1.75 -46.89 11.49
N GLY A 1144 -0.81 -46.94 10.53
CA GLY A 1144 -1.12 -47.47 9.21
C GLY A 1144 -0.15 -47.16 8.07
N GLY A 1145 -0.63 -47.39 6.86
CA GLY A 1145 0.04 -47.03 5.60
C GLY A 1145 -0.21 -45.58 5.14
N PRO A 1146 0.54 -45.11 4.14
CA PRO A 1146 0.54 -43.70 3.69
C PRO A 1146 -0.75 -43.24 2.98
N ASP A 1147 -1.61 -44.16 2.57
CA ASP A 1147 -2.87 -43.87 1.86
C ASP A 1147 -4.09 -43.88 2.81
N GLN A 1148 -3.88 -44.05 4.12
CA GLN A 1148 -4.94 -43.99 5.12
C GLN A 1148 -5.24 -42.55 5.52
N ASP A 1149 -6.49 -42.31 5.96
CA ASP A 1149 -6.92 -41.03 6.52
C ASP A 1149 -6.10 -40.71 7.78
N PHE A 1150 -5.30 -39.66 7.69
CA PHE A 1150 -4.39 -39.21 8.75
C PHE A 1150 -4.98 -38.07 9.58
N SER A 1151 -6.15 -37.51 9.23
CA SER A 1151 -6.68 -36.27 9.81
C SER A 1151 -6.89 -36.33 11.33
N ALA A 1152 -7.00 -37.54 11.90
CA ALA A 1152 -7.08 -37.74 13.35
C ALA A 1152 -5.72 -37.84 14.06
N PHE A 1153 -4.61 -37.97 13.32
CA PHE A 1153 -3.32 -38.42 13.82
C PHE A 1153 -2.12 -37.53 13.44
N GLY A 1154 -2.27 -36.61 12.49
CA GLY A 1154 -1.21 -35.65 12.18
C GLY A 1154 -1.67 -34.48 11.32
N ASN A 1155 -0.83 -33.45 11.27
CA ASN A 1155 -0.96 -32.30 10.37
C ASN A 1155 0.06 -32.43 9.23
N LEU A 1156 -0.40 -32.53 7.99
CA LEU A 1156 0.42 -32.86 6.82
C LEU A 1156 -0.06 -32.07 5.59
N ALA A 1157 0.64 -32.15 4.46
CA ALA A 1157 0.15 -31.54 3.23
C ALA A 1157 -1.14 -32.22 2.76
N ASP A 1158 -2.24 -31.47 2.87
CA ASP A 1158 -3.61 -31.97 2.77
C ASP A 1158 -4.45 -31.21 1.72
N ALA A 1159 -5.76 -31.47 1.67
CA ALA A 1159 -6.66 -30.91 0.66
C ALA A 1159 -6.71 -29.38 0.69
N ARG A 1160 -6.33 -28.71 1.79
CA ARG A 1160 -6.28 -27.24 1.87
C ARG A 1160 -5.21 -26.65 0.97
N LEU A 1161 -4.16 -27.41 0.65
CA LEU A 1161 -3.09 -26.99 -0.25
C LEU A 1161 -3.42 -27.23 -1.74
N HIS A 1162 -4.58 -27.81 -2.07
CA HIS A 1162 -5.03 -27.93 -3.45
C HIS A 1162 -5.53 -26.60 -4.02
N ALA A 1163 -5.97 -25.67 -3.16
CA ALA A 1163 -6.52 -24.38 -3.55
C ALA A 1163 -5.72 -23.21 -2.97
N VAL A 1164 -5.68 -22.12 -3.73
CA VAL A 1164 -5.24 -20.81 -3.27
C VAL A 1164 -6.41 -20.16 -2.54
N ASP A 1165 -6.20 -19.61 -1.35
CA ASP A 1165 -7.29 -18.93 -0.63
C ASP A 1165 -7.75 -17.69 -1.40
N THR A 1166 -9.06 -17.44 -1.37
CA THR A 1166 -9.66 -16.25 -1.99
C THR A 1166 -9.88 -15.14 -0.99
N PHE A 1167 -9.50 -13.92 -1.34
CA PHE A 1167 -9.67 -12.76 -0.46
C PHE A 1167 -10.81 -11.84 -0.94
N ALA A 1168 -11.64 -11.38 -0.01
CA ALA A 1168 -12.67 -10.36 -0.25
C ALA A 1168 -12.09 -8.97 0.02
N PRO A 1169 -12.42 -7.91 -0.75
CA PRO A 1169 -13.54 -7.77 -1.70
C PRO A 1169 -13.26 -8.21 -3.15
N TRP A 1170 -12.01 -8.52 -3.50
CA TRP A 1170 -11.57 -8.66 -4.89
C TRP A 1170 -11.89 -10.02 -5.54
N ALA A 1171 -12.30 -11.03 -4.75
CA ALA A 1171 -12.61 -12.39 -5.22
C ALA A 1171 -11.48 -13.01 -6.09
N LEU A 1172 -10.24 -12.58 -5.83
CA LEU A 1172 -9.01 -13.20 -6.30
C LEU A 1172 -8.79 -14.49 -5.49
N PRO A 1173 -8.16 -15.54 -6.06
CA PRO A 1173 -7.16 -15.52 -7.11
C PRO A 1173 -7.77 -15.84 -8.46
N SER A 1174 -8.02 -14.81 -9.26
CA SER A 1174 -8.27 -15.04 -10.69
C SER A 1174 -6.97 -15.60 -11.28
N GLY A 1175 -7.02 -16.81 -11.84
CA GLY A 1175 -5.87 -17.43 -12.50
C GLY A 1175 -5.03 -18.44 -11.71
N ALA A 1176 -5.51 -18.98 -10.59
CA ALA A 1176 -4.86 -20.17 -10.01
C ALA A 1176 -5.11 -21.42 -10.88
N ILE A 1177 -4.07 -22.24 -11.11
CA ILE A 1177 -4.21 -23.56 -11.77
C ILE A 1177 -4.23 -24.65 -10.68
N GLY A 1178 -5.38 -25.30 -10.51
CA GLY A 1178 -5.55 -26.39 -9.53
C GLY A 1178 -5.07 -27.77 -10.05
N PRO A 1179 -4.63 -28.68 -9.16
CA PRO A 1179 -4.31 -28.44 -7.75
C PRO A 1179 -3.01 -27.62 -7.62
N TRP A 1180 -3.01 -26.66 -6.70
CA TRP A 1180 -1.92 -25.69 -6.52
C TRP A 1180 -0.62 -26.34 -6.05
N ARG A 1181 -0.70 -27.22 -5.04
CA ARG A 1181 0.42 -28.03 -4.57
C ARG A 1181 0.03 -29.52 -4.51
N PRO A 1182 0.99 -30.45 -4.67
CA PRO A 1182 0.69 -31.86 -4.59
C PRO A 1182 0.53 -32.26 -3.11
N ALA A 1183 -0.70 -32.52 -2.71
CA ALA A 1183 -1.11 -32.84 -1.35
C ALA A 1183 -2.14 -33.98 -1.31
N ALA A 1184 -2.42 -34.54 -0.13
CA ALA A 1184 -3.44 -35.59 0.03
C ALA A 1184 -4.87 -35.04 -0.09
N GLU A 1185 -5.87 -35.92 -0.27
CA GLU A 1185 -7.30 -35.51 -0.36
C GLU A 1185 -7.99 -35.38 1.01
N PHE A 1186 -7.31 -35.74 2.10
CA PHE A 1186 -7.84 -35.58 3.46
C PHE A 1186 -7.71 -34.12 3.92
N ASP A 1187 -8.50 -33.69 4.91
CA ASP A 1187 -8.43 -32.34 5.52
C ASP A 1187 -8.20 -32.51 7.02
N ASP A 1188 -7.08 -32.01 7.53
CA ASP A 1188 -6.68 -32.10 8.95
C ASP A 1188 -7.10 -30.87 9.78
N GLY A 1189 -7.73 -29.89 9.14
CA GLY A 1189 -8.21 -28.66 9.75
C GLY A 1189 -7.23 -27.49 9.77
N HIS A 1190 -5.95 -27.68 9.42
CA HIS A 1190 -4.90 -26.67 9.54
C HIS A 1190 -4.02 -26.56 8.29
N ARG A 1191 -3.98 -25.37 7.67
CA ARG A 1191 -3.16 -25.13 6.46
C ARG A 1191 -1.65 -25.05 6.73
N VAL A 1192 -1.29 -24.61 7.93
CA VAL A 1192 0.08 -24.59 8.47
C VAL A 1192 0.09 -25.32 9.81
N SER A 1193 1.21 -25.27 10.55
CA SER A 1193 1.32 -25.91 11.86
C SER A 1193 0.11 -25.67 12.77
N ALA A 1194 -0.40 -26.74 13.36
CA ALA A 1194 -1.43 -26.69 14.40
C ALA A 1194 -0.81 -26.39 15.78
N PRO A 1195 -1.62 -25.99 16.78
CA PRO A 1195 -1.20 -26.08 18.18
C PRO A 1195 -0.68 -27.48 18.50
N VAL A 1196 0.44 -27.59 19.19
CA VAL A 1196 1.04 -28.90 19.51
C VAL A 1196 0.09 -29.77 20.33
N GLY A 1197 0.11 -31.08 20.08
CA GLY A 1197 -0.72 -32.05 20.78
C GLY A 1197 -2.19 -32.09 20.31
N THR A 1198 -2.51 -31.47 19.17
CA THR A 1198 -3.88 -31.43 18.62
C THR A 1198 -4.35 -32.83 18.16
N TYR A 1199 -3.46 -33.62 17.58
CA TYR A 1199 -3.79 -34.90 16.97
C TYR A 1199 -3.55 -36.10 17.90
N GLY A 1200 -3.98 -37.30 17.49
CA GLY A 1200 -3.84 -38.52 18.30
C GLY A 1200 -2.38 -38.89 18.58
N ALA A 1201 -2.04 -39.10 19.85
CA ALA A 1201 -0.72 -39.59 20.24
C ALA A 1201 -0.48 -41.04 19.83
N ASN A 1202 0.80 -41.37 19.61
CA ASN A 1202 1.23 -42.75 19.39
C ASN A 1202 1.10 -43.60 20.67
N PRO A 1203 1.31 -44.93 20.61
CA PRO A 1203 1.19 -45.84 21.77
C PRO A 1203 2.04 -45.48 23.00
N TRP A 1204 3.03 -44.60 22.88
CA TRP A 1204 3.84 -44.08 23.99
C TRP A 1204 3.44 -42.69 24.47
N GLY A 1205 2.31 -42.16 24.00
CA GLY A 1205 1.80 -40.86 24.41
C GLY A 1205 2.59 -39.68 23.85
N LEU A 1206 3.30 -39.88 22.75
CA LEU A 1206 3.97 -38.81 22.00
C LEU A 1206 3.07 -38.32 20.87
N TYR A 1207 2.96 -37.02 20.76
CA TYR A 1207 2.16 -36.31 19.78
C TYR A 1207 3.03 -35.83 18.62
N ASP A 1208 2.39 -35.60 17.47
CA ASP A 1208 2.97 -34.93 16.30
C ASP A 1208 4.22 -35.60 15.70
N MET A 1209 4.51 -36.86 16.07
CA MET A 1209 5.65 -37.63 15.54
C MET A 1209 5.60 -37.89 14.02
N HIS A 1210 4.52 -37.52 13.34
CA HIS A 1210 4.25 -37.76 11.93
C HIS A 1210 3.60 -36.56 11.24
N GLY A 1211 3.89 -35.33 11.68
CA GLY A 1211 3.32 -34.13 11.10
C GLY A 1211 3.61 -32.90 11.95
N ASN A 1212 2.86 -31.82 11.71
CA ASN A 1212 3.03 -30.52 12.34
C ASN A 1212 4.38 -29.91 11.94
N ALA A 1213 5.49 -30.17 12.63
CA ALA A 1213 6.82 -29.76 12.18
C ALA A 1213 7.77 -30.95 12.05
N ALA A 1214 8.63 -30.92 11.03
CA ALA A 1214 9.77 -31.84 10.99
C ALA A 1214 10.76 -31.45 12.12
N GLU A 1215 11.57 -32.38 12.60
CA GLU A 1215 12.34 -32.16 13.84
C GLU A 1215 13.84 -32.37 13.69
N TRP A 1216 14.61 -31.39 14.17
CA TRP A 1216 16.04 -31.54 14.37
C TRP A 1216 16.38 -32.69 15.33
N THR A 1217 17.38 -33.47 14.95
CA THR A 1217 17.98 -34.51 15.80
C THR A 1217 19.42 -34.14 16.16
N GLY A 1218 19.96 -34.74 17.22
CA GLY A 1218 21.37 -34.64 17.60
C GLY A 1218 22.32 -35.37 16.64
N THR A 1219 21.80 -36.11 15.65
CA THR A 1219 22.62 -36.84 14.67
C THR A 1219 23.09 -35.91 13.56
N ARG A 1220 24.41 -35.88 13.34
CA ARG A 1220 25.06 -35.05 12.31
C ARG A 1220 25.72 -35.88 11.23
N VAL A 1221 25.72 -35.35 10.00
CA VAL A 1221 26.46 -35.88 8.84
C VAL A 1221 27.30 -34.72 8.29
N GLY A 1222 28.56 -34.65 8.72
CA GLY A 1222 29.43 -33.50 8.42
C GLY A 1222 28.93 -32.20 9.04
N GLU A 1223 28.77 -31.18 8.21
CA GLU A 1223 28.25 -29.84 8.58
C GLU A 1223 26.71 -29.73 8.50
N ARG A 1224 26.04 -30.87 8.27
CA ARG A 1224 24.57 -30.95 8.23
C ARG A 1224 24.06 -31.76 9.43
N ALA A 1225 22.87 -31.42 9.91
CA ALA A 1225 22.15 -32.19 10.92
C ALA A 1225 20.96 -32.92 10.29
N VAL A 1226 20.68 -34.11 10.81
CA VAL A 1226 19.54 -34.94 10.36
C VAL A 1226 18.26 -34.39 10.96
N VAL A 1227 17.27 -34.23 10.09
CA VAL A 1227 15.87 -33.92 10.42
C VAL A 1227 15.02 -35.15 10.20
N ARG A 1228 14.06 -35.41 11.09
CA ARG A 1228 13.13 -36.55 11.02
C ARG A 1228 11.67 -36.08 10.99
N GLY A 1229 10.79 -36.99 10.58
CA GLY A 1229 9.35 -36.71 10.45
C GLY A 1229 9.01 -35.94 9.19
N GLY A 1230 7.85 -35.30 9.20
CA GLY A 1230 7.38 -34.39 8.16
C GLY A 1230 6.55 -33.27 8.77
N SER A 1231 6.24 -32.26 7.97
CA SER A 1231 5.53 -31.05 8.40
C SER A 1231 4.16 -30.90 7.71
N TRP A 1232 3.44 -29.81 8.01
CA TRP A 1232 2.28 -29.35 7.25
C TRP A 1232 2.53 -29.21 5.73
N TYR A 1233 3.80 -29.15 5.31
CA TYR A 1233 4.19 -29.01 3.90
C TYR A 1233 4.55 -30.36 3.24
N ASP A 1234 4.72 -31.43 4.01
CA ASP A 1234 5.08 -32.76 3.49
C ASP A 1234 3.83 -33.62 3.26
N PRO A 1235 3.64 -34.22 2.08
CA PRO A 1235 2.56 -35.18 1.87
C PRO A 1235 2.78 -36.46 2.69
N PRO A 1236 1.71 -37.20 3.02
CA PRO A 1236 1.78 -38.40 3.87
C PRO A 1236 2.85 -39.42 3.48
N ARG A 1237 3.05 -39.65 2.17
CA ARG A 1237 4.06 -40.58 1.65
C ARG A 1237 5.51 -40.21 2.02
N PHE A 1238 5.77 -38.97 2.42
CA PHE A 1238 7.09 -38.45 2.76
C PHE A 1238 7.26 -38.11 4.25
N ALA A 1239 6.23 -38.33 5.07
CA ALA A 1239 6.22 -38.02 6.52
C ALA A 1239 6.20 -39.26 7.44
N GLY A 1240 6.54 -40.43 6.90
CA GLY A 1240 6.56 -41.69 7.67
C GLY A 1240 7.70 -41.77 8.69
N SER A 1241 7.72 -42.82 9.52
CA SER A 1241 8.75 -43.01 10.56
C SER A 1241 10.19 -43.06 10.03
N THR A 1242 10.37 -43.37 8.75
CA THR A 1242 11.69 -43.44 8.09
C THR A 1242 12.11 -42.14 7.42
N ALA A 1243 11.20 -41.14 7.34
CA ALA A 1243 11.47 -39.87 6.71
C ALA A 1243 12.70 -39.22 7.33
N ALA A 1244 13.64 -38.81 6.48
CA ALA A 1244 14.87 -38.17 6.91
C ALA A 1244 15.34 -37.18 5.83
N SER A 1245 15.71 -35.98 6.27
CA SER A 1245 16.42 -34.99 5.46
C SER A 1245 17.66 -34.53 6.22
N ALA A 1246 18.55 -33.77 5.57
CA ALA A 1246 19.67 -33.16 6.27
C ALA A 1246 19.90 -31.75 5.76
N TYR A 1247 20.06 -30.79 6.67
CA TYR A 1247 20.24 -29.36 6.36
C TYR A 1247 21.47 -28.81 7.09
N PRO A 1248 22.08 -27.70 6.62
CA PRO A 1248 23.19 -27.06 7.31
C PRO A 1248 22.82 -26.66 8.74
N ILE A 1249 23.74 -26.88 9.70
CA ILE A 1249 23.44 -26.69 11.13
C ILE A 1249 23.10 -25.26 11.54
N TYR A 1250 23.53 -24.28 10.74
CA TYR A 1250 23.33 -22.85 11.00
C TYR A 1250 22.01 -22.30 10.44
N ARG A 1251 21.33 -23.05 9.55
CA ARG A 1251 20.14 -22.57 8.83
C ARG A 1251 18.88 -22.85 9.63
N GLY A 1252 18.03 -21.83 9.82
CA GLY A 1252 16.64 -22.03 10.24
C GLY A 1252 15.79 -22.44 9.03
N VAL A 1253 15.11 -23.57 9.09
CA VAL A 1253 14.26 -24.06 8.00
C VAL A 1253 12.79 -23.79 8.34
N PHE A 1254 12.01 -23.37 7.34
CA PHE A 1254 10.65 -22.85 7.51
C PHE A 1254 9.70 -23.79 8.26
N ASP A 1255 9.88 -25.10 8.11
CA ASP A 1255 9.02 -26.16 8.65
C ASP A 1255 9.72 -27.12 9.62
N VAL A 1256 10.93 -26.75 10.08
CA VAL A 1256 11.71 -27.59 11.01
C VAL A 1256 11.75 -26.96 12.39
N GLY A 1257 11.18 -27.68 13.35
CA GLY A 1257 11.28 -27.45 14.79
C GLY A 1257 12.16 -28.47 15.49
N PHE A 1258 11.90 -28.70 16.78
CA PHE A 1258 12.60 -29.72 17.55
C PHE A 1258 11.85 -30.11 18.82
N ARG A 1259 12.18 -31.29 19.35
CA ARG A 1259 11.86 -31.70 20.73
C ARG A 1259 13.12 -32.05 21.51
N ILE A 1260 12.97 -32.17 22.82
CA ILE A 1260 14.08 -32.48 23.73
C ILE A 1260 13.99 -33.92 24.26
N VAL A 1261 15.14 -34.44 24.69
CA VAL A 1261 15.21 -35.63 25.54
C VAL A 1261 16.01 -35.37 26.81
N ILE A 1262 15.68 -36.10 27.87
CA ILE A 1262 16.37 -36.11 29.15
C ILE A 1262 16.75 -37.54 29.51
N ALA A 1263 17.98 -37.79 29.97
CA ALA A 1263 18.37 -39.10 30.48
C ALA A 1263 17.46 -39.55 31.66
N ASP A 1264 17.08 -40.83 31.68
CA ASP A 1264 16.24 -41.43 32.74
C ASP A 1264 16.94 -41.54 34.10
#